data_AF-A0A368ARQ8-F1
#
_entry.id   AF-A0A368ARQ8-F1
#
_cell.length_a   1.000
_cell.length_b   1.000
_cell.length_c   1.000
_cell.angle_alpha   90.00
_cell.angle_beta   90.00
_cell.angle_gamma   90.00
#
_symmetry.space_group_name_H-M   'P 1'
#
loop_
_entity.id
_entity.type
_entity.pdbx_description
1 polymer ?
#
loop_
_entity_poly.entity_id
_entity_poly.type
_entity_poly.pdbx_seq_one_letter_code
_entity_poly.pdbx_strand_id
1 'polypeptide(L)'
;MAETAIGSHNPVTVVLLGHEQPDHRARAVYYYREAGIPCLAVEPLLAGSSGEQCSARLAAALQQVATPFVTLALDADFVLPSALQQAAACLHAQPEVQGAQGYALAYAPGNAQMAYHKIGSAFEAAADSSARARLRQYAMAGQPAWRAVLRVGALQALLDTLPGELDFAAWRVALSYALVASGDIAHLAQTDVVCEYAPSTLSAVARDEQLTRSVRLLREWDGELANDDAGFAVLNRFVRATYDQGEAPLLFTSPWGTVIGEPERIFEPRQYVELPYYNGALFECLTALEFLCHAWPTGQAHRQALEGTWVRQRELLQVHPNDTAATLQQRYWKALALGLFNLEVCRRLVPTLTGKDDGERARELGDWLARLEAVPGIDGDGWLRGTVSGQVLEALAAATPDKATQQRLLAPLNKRPGAPVTFVVTDLADDDLALQATFDSLLASGLRQFKLVVLKGGKPPAITTARDTLHFVQVNESNWVTHLNQQVRQLSSDWLMLLDAGDTLVSGGLLRLQQELAEASGCQAVCANEVQRDSEGRLHGVVRPGSNLDLLRAQPGLMSRHWCLRRQTVVELGGFSETCRHALEFDVLLRLVEQHGQGGLAHMDEYLVVGNQATPALQADAVQTLKRHLTLLGYRGEVHDQGEAGLVVDFRHSATPLVSILVAAEGDLQRLQACLTSVLQRTRYPRYELRVACNAEQAEATAAALQGFGQRVVLLAGAASGREALLNLAAEQAAGEYLLLLAEHCEVISPAWIEGLLNEGLRPEVGVVGARLLARDGTVVHAGFDLLQGPLLHQPWQGLSLADCSKARWPASVRNCAAVSADCMLLRRDLFDHCGGLQALPTFDLDVCLAAAAAGLLVAWTPVAQLFDDAPQVADQAACEALQARWPSAFSGQWASDALSPSRA
;
A
#
# COMPACT_ATOMS: atom_id res chain seq x y z
N MET A 1 -59.10 17.62 -17.21
CA MET A 1 -58.81 18.99 -17.66
C MET A 1 -58.73 19.90 -16.43
N ALA A 2 -57.50 20.12 -15.99
CA ALA A 2 -57.00 21.31 -15.30
C ALA A 2 -55.47 21.15 -15.36
N GLU A 3 -54.89 21.56 -16.48
CA GLU A 3 -53.46 21.79 -16.63
C GLU A 3 -53.02 22.89 -15.68
N THR A 4 -51.85 22.72 -15.06
CA THR A 4 -50.71 23.67 -14.97
C THR A 4 -49.94 23.54 -13.65
N ALA A 5 -48.90 22.71 -13.69
CA ALA A 5 -47.65 22.94 -12.97
C ALA A 5 -46.53 22.41 -13.88
N ILE A 6 -46.13 23.25 -14.84
CA ILE A 6 -44.97 23.02 -15.71
C ILE A 6 -43.74 23.09 -14.80
N GLY A 7 -43.22 21.94 -14.37
CA GLY A 7 -41.89 21.88 -13.77
C GLY A 7 -40.87 22.30 -14.82
N SER A 8 -40.11 23.36 -14.56
CA SER A 8 -39.09 23.86 -15.49
C SER A 8 -38.02 22.79 -15.68
N HIS A 9 -38.06 22.05 -16.79
CA HIS A 9 -36.96 21.17 -17.16
C HIS A 9 -35.70 22.03 -17.37
N ASN A 10 -34.60 21.70 -16.68
CA ASN A 10 -33.33 22.39 -16.87
C ASN A 10 -32.90 22.22 -18.35
N PRO A 11 -32.60 23.30 -19.09
CA PRO A 11 -32.23 23.24 -20.50
C PRO A 11 -30.81 22.70 -20.75
N VAL A 12 -30.14 22.19 -19.71
CA VAL A 12 -28.81 21.59 -19.80
C VAL A 12 -28.88 20.12 -19.37
N THR A 13 -28.32 19.22 -20.18
CA THR A 13 -28.05 17.83 -19.75
C THR A 13 -26.62 17.70 -19.22
N VAL A 14 -26.46 17.04 -18.07
CA VAL A 14 -25.15 16.62 -17.56
C VAL A 14 -24.81 15.25 -18.14
N VAL A 15 -23.66 15.14 -18.80
CA VAL A 15 -23.13 13.86 -19.29
C VAL A 15 -21.99 13.42 -18.39
N LEU A 16 -22.18 12.30 -17.70
CA LEU A 16 -21.18 11.66 -16.86
C LEU A 16 -20.26 10.80 -17.72
N LEU A 17 -18.97 11.16 -17.75
CA LEU A 17 -17.96 10.52 -18.60
C LEU A 17 -17.45 9.19 -18.03
N GLY A 18 -17.62 8.92 -16.74
CA GLY A 18 -16.94 7.84 -16.03
C GLY A 18 -15.89 8.34 -15.06
N HIS A 19 -15.77 7.63 -13.95
CA HIS A 19 -14.62 7.64 -13.04
C HIS A 19 -14.29 6.18 -12.70
N GLU A 20 -13.10 5.91 -12.17
CA GLU A 20 -12.62 4.53 -11.94
C GLU A 20 -13.44 3.72 -10.93
N GLN A 21 -14.56 4.25 -10.39
CA GLN A 21 -15.37 3.57 -9.38
C GLN A 21 -16.88 3.79 -9.58
N PRO A 22 -17.69 2.71 -9.58
CA PRO A 22 -19.12 2.76 -9.90
C PRO A 22 -19.97 3.49 -8.86
N ASP A 23 -19.54 3.55 -7.60
CA ASP A 23 -20.33 4.16 -6.53
C ASP A 23 -20.42 5.68 -6.66
N HIS A 24 -19.39 6.33 -7.20
CA HIS A 24 -19.44 7.76 -7.54
C HIS A 24 -20.62 8.06 -8.48
N ARG A 25 -20.80 7.22 -9.50
CA ARG A 25 -21.88 7.36 -10.48
C ARG A 25 -23.26 7.24 -9.84
N ALA A 26 -23.45 6.26 -8.96
CA ALA A 26 -24.73 6.08 -8.27
C ALA A 26 -25.10 7.32 -7.44
N ARG A 27 -24.12 7.88 -6.71
CA ARG A 27 -24.30 9.10 -5.92
C ARG A 27 -24.55 10.34 -6.79
N ALA A 28 -23.81 10.50 -7.89
CA ALA A 28 -23.99 11.60 -8.83
C ALA A 28 -25.37 11.56 -9.51
N VAL A 29 -25.80 10.39 -9.99
CA VAL A 29 -27.14 10.21 -10.60
C VAL A 29 -28.25 10.52 -9.59
N TYR A 30 -28.09 10.12 -8.33
CA TYR A 30 -29.01 10.50 -7.26
C TYR A 30 -29.07 12.03 -7.07
N TYR A 31 -27.91 12.68 -6.96
CA TYR A 31 -27.81 14.13 -6.82
C TYR A 31 -28.51 14.89 -7.97
N TYR A 32 -28.24 14.53 -9.23
CA TYR A 32 -28.88 15.20 -10.38
C TYR A 32 -30.38 14.93 -10.46
N ARG A 33 -30.83 13.73 -10.07
CA ARG A 33 -32.26 13.39 -10.02
C ARG A 33 -33.01 14.23 -8.99
N GLU A 34 -32.49 14.35 -7.77
CA GLU A 34 -33.09 15.17 -6.72
C GLU A 34 -33.13 16.66 -7.11
N ALA A 35 -32.15 17.12 -7.88
CA ALA A 35 -32.11 18.47 -8.42
C ALA A 35 -32.98 18.69 -9.68
N GLY A 36 -33.64 17.65 -10.21
CA GLY A 36 -34.44 17.74 -11.43
C GLY A 36 -33.62 18.02 -12.70
N ILE A 37 -32.34 17.65 -12.72
CA ILE A 37 -31.41 17.88 -13.83
C ILE A 37 -31.36 16.63 -14.72
N PRO A 38 -31.57 16.75 -16.05
CA PRO A 38 -31.33 15.65 -16.97
C PRO A 38 -29.88 15.16 -16.89
N CYS A 39 -29.69 13.88 -16.60
CA CYS A 39 -28.37 13.26 -16.46
C CYS A 39 -28.30 12.02 -17.33
N LEU A 40 -27.22 11.91 -18.11
CA LEU A 40 -26.91 10.75 -18.95
C LEU A 40 -25.52 10.25 -18.55
N ALA A 41 -25.35 8.93 -18.39
CA ALA A 41 -24.05 8.35 -18.10
C ALA A 41 -23.57 7.53 -19.30
N VAL A 42 -22.36 7.79 -19.76
CA VAL A 42 -21.73 7.00 -20.82
C VAL A 42 -21.16 5.70 -20.24
N GLU A 43 -20.85 4.73 -21.09
CA GLU A 43 -20.08 3.55 -20.64
C GLU A 43 -18.74 4.03 -20.04
N PRO A 44 -18.37 3.63 -18.80
CA PRO A 44 -17.27 4.25 -18.06
C PRO A 44 -15.96 4.36 -18.85
N LEU A 45 -15.45 5.58 -18.99
CA LEU A 45 -14.11 5.85 -19.51
C LEU A 45 -13.10 5.77 -18.36
N LEU A 46 -12.12 4.87 -18.50
CA LEU A 46 -11.06 4.63 -17.52
C LEU A 46 -9.78 5.38 -17.93
N ALA A 47 -8.78 5.48 -17.05
CA ALA A 47 -7.53 6.17 -17.37
C ALA A 47 -6.86 5.63 -18.66
N GLY A 48 -6.94 4.31 -18.89
CA GLY A 48 -6.41 3.64 -20.08
C GLY A 48 -7.31 3.64 -21.33
N SER A 49 -8.49 4.27 -21.27
CA SER A 49 -9.35 4.39 -22.46
C SER A 49 -8.69 5.25 -23.54
N SER A 50 -8.69 4.78 -24.78
CA SER A 50 -8.12 5.53 -25.91
C SER A 50 -9.00 6.73 -26.28
N GLY A 51 -8.41 7.74 -26.91
CA GLY A 51 -9.12 8.92 -27.41
C GLY A 51 -10.24 8.56 -28.39
N GLU A 52 -10.03 7.51 -29.21
CA GLU A 52 -11.05 6.99 -30.11
C GLU A 52 -12.27 6.45 -29.34
N GLN A 53 -12.04 5.66 -28.28
CA GLN A 53 -13.12 5.16 -27.41
C GLN A 53 -13.85 6.31 -26.71
N CYS A 54 -13.09 7.31 -26.23
CA CYS A 54 -13.66 8.49 -25.58
C CYS A 54 -14.59 9.28 -26.52
N SER A 55 -14.11 9.62 -27.72
CA SER A 55 -14.89 10.35 -28.72
C SER A 55 -16.13 9.55 -29.16
N ALA A 56 -15.97 8.26 -29.46
CA ALA A 56 -17.08 7.41 -29.93
C ALA A 56 -18.20 7.28 -28.89
N ARG A 57 -17.85 7.03 -27.62
CA ARG A 57 -18.83 6.88 -26.52
C ARG A 57 -19.52 8.21 -26.22
N LEU A 58 -18.79 9.32 -26.20
CA LEU A 58 -19.39 10.63 -26.01
C LEU A 58 -20.32 10.99 -27.18
N ALA A 59 -19.92 10.72 -28.42
CA ALA A 59 -20.78 10.97 -29.59
C ALA A 59 -22.09 10.18 -29.52
N ALA A 60 -22.05 8.90 -29.14
CA ALA A 60 -23.24 8.07 -28.96
C ALA A 60 -24.16 8.58 -27.83
N ALA A 61 -23.58 9.14 -26.76
CA ALA A 61 -24.33 9.75 -25.68
C ALA A 61 -25.00 11.07 -26.10
N LEU A 62 -24.29 11.91 -26.87
CA LEU A 62 -24.84 13.18 -27.36
C LEU A 62 -26.03 13.00 -28.30
N GLN A 63 -26.15 11.86 -29.00
CA GLN A 63 -27.35 11.55 -29.80
C GLN A 63 -28.62 11.37 -28.96
N GLN A 64 -28.47 11.09 -27.66
CA GLN A 64 -29.59 10.92 -26.72
C GLN A 64 -29.93 12.22 -25.97
N VAL A 65 -29.14 13.27 -26.13
CA VAL A 65 -29.36 14.56 -25.47
C VAL A 65 -30.46 15.34 -26.20
N ALA A 66 -31.59 15.53 -25.51
CA ALA A 66 -32.74 16.27 -26.03
C ALA A 66 -32.72 17.78 -25.71
N THR A 67 -31.80 18.21 -24.84
CA THR A 67 -31.67 19.61 -24.42
C THR A 67 -30.76 20.39 -25.38
N PRO A 68 -30.91 21.73 -25.49
CA PRO A 68 -30.06 22.54 -26.37
C PRO A 68 -28.60 22.65 -25.90
N PHE A 69 -28.35 22.41 -24.61
CA PHE A 69 -27.04 22.55 -23.99
C PHE A 69 -26.63 21.30 -23.23
N VAL A 70 -25.32 21.11 -23.13
CA VAL A 70 -24.71 19.98 -22.45
C VAL A 70 -23.49 20.43 -21.64
N THR A 71 -23.26 19.79 -20.50
CA THR A 71 -21.98 19.90 -19.78
C THR A 71 -21.46 18.51 -19.48
N LEU A 72 -20.14 18.37 -19.41
CA LEU A 72 -19.47 17.12 -19.10
C LEU A 72 -18.97 17.16 -17.66
N ALA A 73 -19.14 16.05 -16.95
CA ALA A 73 -18.66 15.89 -15.58
C ALA A 73 -18.04 14.50 -15.40
N LEU A 74 -17.06 14.38 -14.50
CA LEU A 74 -16.64 13.07 -14.00
C LEU A 74 -17.66 12.58 -12.98
N ASP A 75 -17.70 11.26 -12.75
CA ASP A 75 -18.69 10.68 -11.84
C ASP A 75 -18.52 11.18 -10.38
N ALA A 76 -17.34 11.70 -10.01
CA ALA A 76 -17.07 12.31 -8.71
C ALA A 76 -17.41 13.81 -8.61
N ASP A 77 -17.72 14.46 -9.73
CA ASP A 77 -17.97 15.90 -9.82
C ASP A 77 -19.45 16.24 -9.60
N PHE A 78 -19.70 17.35 -8.92
CA PHE A 78 -21.05 17.91 -8.72
C PHE A 78 -21.17 19.25 -9.45
N VAL A 79 -21.93 19.28 -10.55
CA VAL A 79 -22.28 20.53 -11.21
C VAL A 79 -23.45 21.19 -10.47
N LEU A 80 -23.33 22.49 -10.17
CA LEU A 80 -24.29 23.21 -9.34
C LEU A 80 -25.55 23.60 -10.14
N PRO A 81 -26.78 23.35 -9.64
CA PRO A 81 -28.01 23.64 -10.37
C PRO A 81 -28.18 25.12 -10.75
N SER A 82 -27.84 26.01 -9.82
CA SER A 82 -27.90 27.47 -10.03
C SER A 82 -26.94 27.91 -11.14
N ALA A 83 -25.74 27.32 -11.20
CA ALA A 83 -24.75 27.62 -12.22
C ALA A 83 -25.21 27.20 -13.61
N LEU A 84 -25.84 26.03 -13.74
CA LEU A 84 -26.43 25.56 -15.00
C LEU A 84 -27.48 26.52 -15.55
N GLN A 85 -28.35 27.04 -14.68
CA GLN A 85 -29.39 27.98 -15.08
C GLN A 85 -28.82 29.31 -15.56
N GLN A 86 -27.80 29.84 -14.87
CA GLN A 86 -27.13 31.08 -15.27
C GLN A 86 -26.35 30.91 -16.58
N ALA A 87 -25.66 29.78 -16.75
CA ALA A 87 -24.96 29.44 -18.00
C ALA A 87 -25.93 29.31 -19.18
N ALA A 88 -27.06 28.62 -18.99
CA ALA A 88 -28.08 28.53 -20.01
C ALA A 88 -28.69 29.90 -20.35
N ALA A 89 -28.93 30.77 -19.36
CA ALA A 89 -29.43 32.12 -19.60
C ALA A 89 -28.42 32.96 -20.41
N CYS A 90 -27.12 32.85 -20.08
CA CYS A 90 -26.03 33.49 -20.83
C CYS A 90 -26.02 33.03 -22.29
N LEU A 91 -26.13 31.72 -22.53
CA LEU A 91 -26.12 31.14 -23.89
C LEU A 91 -27.36 31.50 -24.71
N HIS A 92 -28.52 31.74 -24.07
CA HIS A 92 -29.67 32.28 -24.79
C HIS A 92 -29.47 33.76 -25.15
N ALA A 93 -28.84 34.53 -24.28
CA ALA A 93 -28.59 35.96 -24.49
C ALA A 93 -27.47 36.24 -25.50
N GLN A 94 -26.52 35.31 -25.66
CA GLN A 94 -25.36 35.41 -26.56
C GLN A 94 -25.35 34.22 -27.55
N PRO A 95 -26.12 34.29 -28.66
CA PRO A 95 -26.15 33.26 -29.69
C PRO A 95 -24.78 32.94 -30.32
N GLU A 96 -23.89 33.92 -30.33
CA GLU A 96 -22.56 33.89 -30.96
C GLU A 96 -21.51 33.10 -30.17
N VAL A 97 -21.66 32.98 -28.84
CA VAL A 97 -20.75 32.17 -28.03
C VAL A 97 -21.17 30.71 -28.05
N GLN A 98 -20.20 29.80 -28.10
CA GLN A 98 -20.46 28.36 -28.15
C GLN A 98 -20.64 27.73 -26.77
N GLY A 99 -20.17 28.42 -25.71
CA GLY A 99 -20.20 27.93 -24.35
C GLY A 99 -20.20 29.02 -23.30
N ALA A 100 -20.50 28.64 -22.06
CA ALA A 100 -20.37 29.48 -20.87
C ALA A 100 -19.68 28.68 -19.75
N GLN A 101 -18.77 29.32 -19.02
CA GLN A 101 -17.94 28.68 -18.00
C GLN A 101 -17.70 29.60 -16.81
N GLY A 102 -17.99 29.09 -15.62
CA GLY A 102 -17.53 29.58 -14.33
C GLY A 102 -16.31 28.81 -13.81
N TYR A 103 -16.20 28.71 -12.50
CA TYR A 103 -15.02 28.20 -11.81
C TYR A 103 -15.25 26.82 -11.18
N ALA A 104 -14.20 26.01 -11.10
CA ALA A 104 -14.20 24.76 -10.36
C ALA A 104 -13.65 24.94 -8.94
N LEU A 105 -14.27 24.29 -7.96
CA LEU A 105 -13.78 24.19 -6.58
C LEU A 105 -13.47 22.73 -6.27
N ALA A 106 -12.26 22.42 -5.83
CA ALA A 106 -11.92 21.04 -5.50
C ALA A 106 -12.28 20.68 -4.06
N TYR A 107 -12.73 19.46 -3.81
CA TYR A 107 -13.03 18.92 -2.49
C TYR A 107 -12.22 17.65 -2.20
N ALA A 108 -11.77 17.48 -0.97
CA ALA A 108 -11.13 16.27 -0.45
C ALA A 108 -11.90 15.79 0.78
N PRO A 109 -12.61 14.65 0.69
CA PRO A 109 -13.43 14.17 1.79
C PRO A 109 -12.59 13.43 2.84
N GLY A 110 -12.89 13.66 4.12
CA GLY A 110 -12.33 12.96 5.27
C GLY A 110 -13.41 12.50 6.25
N ASN A 111 -13.02 12.18 7.49
CA ASN A 111 -13.96 11.76 8.52
C ASN A 111 -14.72 12.94 9.12
N ALA A 112 -16.00 13.07 8.77
CA ALA A 112 -16.87 14.17 9.19
C ALA A 112 -16.24 15.56 8.94
N GLN A 113 -15.38 15.67 7.92
CA GLN A 113 -14.74 16.90 7.51
C GLN A 113 -14.53 16.90 6.00
N MET A 114 -14.81 18.03 5.36
CA MET A 114 -14.46 18.27 3.96
C MET A 114 -13.37 19.33 3.85
N ALA A 115 -12.31 19.09 3.08
CA ALA A 115 -11.31 20.10 2.74
C ALA A 115 -11.57 20.64 1.33
N TYR A 116 -11.42 21.96 1.13
CA TYR A 116 -11.66 22.59 -0.17
C TYR A 116 -10.40 23.26 -0.70
N HIS A 117 -10.05 22.98 -1.96
CA HIS A 117 -8.80 23.39 -2.60
C HIS A 117 -9.05 24.27 -3.82
N LYS A 118 -8.10 25.19 -4.06
CA LYS A 118 -8.13 26.12 -5.21
C LYS A 118 -7.81 25.39 -6.50
N ILE A 119 -8.72 25.48 -7.48
CA ILE A 119 -8.45 25.09 -8.87
C ILE A 119 -8.29 26.32 -9.74
N GLY A 120 -7.23 26.32 -10.55
CA GLY A 120 -6.91 27.39 -11.48
C GLY A 120 -6.75 28.76 -10.82
N SER A 121 -6.87 29.81 -11.61
CA SER A 121 -6.86 31.22 -11.22
C SER A 121 -7.96 31.98 -11.97
N ALA A 122 -8.22 33.23 -11.58
CA ALA A 122 -9.18 34.09 -12.28
C ALA A 122 -8.79 34.26 -13.76
N PHE A 123 -9.79 34.29 -14.65
CA PHE A 123 -9.54 34.59 -16.06
C PHE A 123 -9.11 36.06 -16.22
N GLU A 124 -7.93 36.28 -16.80
CA GLU A 124 -7.49 37.62 -17.20
C GLU A 124 -8.21 38.07 -18.48
N ALA A 125 -8.25 39.37 -18.76
CA ALA A 125 -8.81 39.86 -20.03
C ALA A 125 -7.97 39.35 -21.22
N ALA A 126 -8.63 38.76 -22.22
CA ALA A 126 -7.95 38.36 -23.45
C ALA A 126 -7.37 39.59 -24.17
N ALA A 127 -6.14 39.47 -24.68
CA ALA A 127 -5.46 40.57 -25.37
C ALA A 127 -6.13 40.92 -26.72
N ASP A 128 -6.71 39.91 -27.39
CA ASP A 128 -7.47 40.00 -28.63
C ASP A 128 -8.40 38.77 -28.78
N SER A 129 -9.17 38.70 -29.87
CA SER A 129 -10.13 37.62 -30.16
C SER A 129 -9.55 36.43 -30.95
N SER A 130 -8.23 36.32 -31.06
CA SER A 130 -7.59 35.19 -31.76
C SER A 130 -7.67 33.90 -30.94
N ALA A 131 -7.69 32.76 -31.63
CA ALA A 131 -7.64 31.44 -30.99
C ALA A 131 -6.42 31.31 -30.06
N ARG A 132 -5.25 31.83 -30.48
CA ARG A 132 -4.03 31.81 -29.67
C ARG A 132 -4.16 32.66 -28.40
N ALA A 133 -4.83 33.82 -28.46
CA ALA A 133 -5.06 34.63 -27.26
C ALA A 133 -5.99 33.93 -26.27
N ARG A 134 -7.07 33.30 -26.74
CA ARG A 134 -7.95 32.49 -25.89
C ARG A 134 -7.22 31.30 -25.25
N LEU A 135 -6.44 30.55 -26.05
CA LEU A 135 -5.64 29.43 -25.54
C LEU A 135 -4.64 29.88 -24.47
N ARG A 136 -3.99 31.03 -24.68
CA ARG A 136 -3.09 31.63 -23.68
C ARG A 136 -3.83 31.99 -22.39
N GLN A 137 -5.01 32.59 -22.49
CA GLN A 137 -5.85 32.96 -21.35
C GLN A 137 -6.20 31.72 -20.50
N TYR A 138 -6.65 30.65 -21.14
CA TYR A 138 -6.94 29.37 -20.47
C TYR A 138 -5.68 28.71 -19.89
N ALA A 139 -4.56 28.76 -20.61
CA ALA A 139 -3.27 28.24 -20.14
C ALA A 139 -2.75 29.00 -18.90
N MET A 140 -3.07 30.29 -18.76
CA MET A 140 -2.73 31.08 -17.57
C MET A 140 -3.70 30.86 -16.42
N ALA A 141 -5.00 30.72 -16.73
CA ALA A 141 -6.02 30.42 -15.73
C ALA A 141 -5.91 28.98 -15.20
N GLY A 142 -5.38 28.03 -15.98
CA GLY A 142 -5.31 26.61 -15.59
C GLY A 142 -6.70 25.99 -15.38
N GLN A 143 -7.71 26.48 -16.11
CA GLN A 143 -9.08 25.97 -16.07
C GLN A 143 -9.32 25.17 -17.36
N PRO A 144 -9.76 23.90 -17.30
CA PRO A 144 -10.08 23.15 -18.51
C PRO A 144 -11.47 23.53 -19.06
N ALA A 145 -11.57 23.71 -20.38
CA ALA A 145 -12.81 24.11 -21.04
C ALA A 145 -13.82 22.97 -21.24
N TRP A 146 -13.41 21.71 -21.12
CA TRP A 146 -14.32 20.56 -21.28
C TRP A 146 -15.47 20.54 -20.25
N ARG A 147 -15.35 21.29 -19.14
CA ARG A 147 -16.37 21.46 -18.10
C ARG A 147 -17.37 22.60 -18.38
N ALA A 148 -17.18 23.37 -19.45
CA ALA A 148 -18.11 24.44 -19.80
C ALA A 148 -19.51 23.87 -20.11
N VAL A 149 -20.54 24.69 -19.94
CA VAL A 149 -21.85 24.43 -20.53
C VAL A 149 -21.77 24.83 -22.00
N LEU A 150 -21.99 23.86 -22.89
CA LEU A 150 -21.75 23.99 -24.33
C LEU A 150 -23.05 23.81 -25.11
N ARG A 151 -23.12 24.41 -26.29
CA ARG A 151 -24.10 24.02 -27.31
C ARG A 151 -23.78 22.60 -27.80
N VAL A 152 -24.80 21.74 -27.85
CA VAL A 152 -24.61 20.33 -28.26
C VAL A 152 -23.90 20.21 -29.62
N GLY A 153 -24.30 21.04 -30.61
CA GLY A 153 -23.70 21.03 -31.94
C GLY A 153 -22.23 21.47 -31.97
N ALA A 154 -21.81 22.37 -31.08
CA ALA A 154 -20.40 22.79 -30.99
C ALA A 154 -19.52 21.65 -30.47
N LEU A 155 -20.00 20.90 -29.46
CA LEU A 155 -19.29 19.74 -28.96
C LEU A 155 -19.24 18.61 -30.00
N GLN A 156 -20.36 18.31 -30.66
CA GLN A 156 -20.44 17.26 -31.70
C GLN A 156 -19.47 17.50 -32.86
N ALA A 157 -19.33 18.76 -33.31
CA ALA A 157 -18.46 19.11 -34.44
C ALA A 157 -16.97 18.86 -34.19
N LEU A 158 -16.55 18.75 -32.92
CA LEU A 158 -15.15 18.60 -32.54
C LEU A 158 -14.73 17.15 -32.32
N LEU A 159 -15.64 16.25 -31.96
CA LEU A 159 -15.28 14.89 -31.50
C LEU A 159 -14.54 14.07 -32.56
N ASP A 160 -14.94 14.20 -33.82
CA ASP A 160 -14.33 13.51 -34.96
C ASP A 160 -12.95 14.07 -35.33
N THR A 161 -12.59 15.24 -34.80
CA THR A 161 -11.30 15.89 -35.06
C THR A 161 -10.23 15.51 -34.05
N LEU A 162 -10.59 14.93 -32.90
CA LEU A 162 -9.65 14.68 -31.80
C LEU A 162 -8.73 13.48 -32.08
N PRO A 163 -7.47 13.48 -31.59
CA PRO A 163 -6.54 12.37 -31.81
C PRO A 163 -6.94 11.09 -31.08
N GLY A 164 -6.88 9.95 -31.77
CA GLY A 164 -7.26 8.64 -31.22
C GLY A 164 -6.24 8.01 -30.25
N GLU A 165 -4.96 8.38 -30.36
CA GLU A 165 -3.85 7.80 -29.58
C GLU A 165 -3.71 8.35 -28.15
N LEU A 166 -4.53 9.32 -27.78
CA LEU A 166 -4.48 9.95 -26.46
C LEU A 166 -5.07 9.04 -25.39
N ASP A 167 -4.51 9.08 -24.19
CA ASP A 167 -5.19 8.55 -23.00
C ASP A 167 -6.36 9.45 -22.58
N PHE A 168 -7.17 9.00 -21.63
CA PHE A 168 -8.38 9.72 -21.23
C PHE A 168 -8.09 11.14 -20.68
N ALA A 169 -6.99 11.33 -19.95
CA ALA A 169 -6.61 12.64 -19.41
C ALA A 169 -6.16 13.59 -20.52
N ALA A 170 -5.27 13.12 -21.41
CA ALA A 170 -4.79 13.87 -22.55
C ALA A 170 -5.91 14.18 -23.55
N TRP A 171 -6.87 13.28 -23.73
CA TRP A 171 -8.05 13.50 -24.55
C TRP A 171 -8.92 14.65 -24.02
N ARG A 172 -9.12 14.77 -22.70
CA ARG A 172 -9.84 15.92 -22.11
C ARG A 172 -9.09 17.25 -22.30
N VAL A 173 -7.76 17.21 -22.28
CA VAL A 173 -6.92 18.38 -22.62
C VAL A 173 -7.10 18.75 -24.09
N ALA A 174 -7.03 17.79 -25.00
CA ALA A 174 -7.25 18.02 -26.43
C ALA A 174 -8.66 18.55 -26.71
N LEU A 175 -9.69 18.00 -26.06
CA LEU A 175 -11.06 18.51 -26.15
C LEU A 175 -11.17 19.96 -25.66
N SER A 176 -10.55 20.28 -24.52
CA SER A 176 -10.52 21.66 -24.01
C SER A 176 -9.81 22.61 -24.98
N TYR A 177 -8.68 22.15 -25.53
CA TYR A 177 -7.91 22.92 -26.49
C TYR A 177 -8.73 23.19 -27.77
N ALA A 178 -9.37 22.16 -28.34
CA ALA A 178 -10.26 22.29 -29.50
C ALA A 178 -11.40 23.27 -29.24
N LEU A 179 -12.09 23.14 -28.11
CA LEU A 179 -13.18 24.03 -27.72
C LEU A 179 -12.70 25.48 -27.66
N VAL A 180 -11.58 25.76 -26.98
CA VAL A 180 -11.08 27.14 -26.86
C VAL A 180 -10.60 27.69 -28.21
N ALA A 181 -10.03 26.84 -29.06
CA ALA A 181 -9.58 27.23 -30.39
C ALA A 181 -10.75 27.58 -31.33
N SER A 182 -11.83 26.79 -31.32
CA SER A 182 -12.93 26.86 -32.28
C SER A 182 -13.85 28.09 -32.13
N GLY A 183 -13.92 28.70 -30.93
CA GLY A 183 -14.81 29.82 -30.69
C GLY A 183 -14.81 30.34 -29.25
N ASP A 184 -15.59 31.39 -28.99
CA ASP A 184 -15.61 32.07 -27.71
C ASP A 184 -16.47 31.34 -26.67
N ILE A 185 -15.98 31.31 -25.42
CA ILE A 185 -16.68 30.79 -24.24
C ILE A 185 -16.86 31.95 -23.26
N ALA A 186 -18.11 32.26 -22.90
CA ALA A 186 -18.40 33.34 -21.96
C ALA A 186 -17.96 32.96 -20.54
N HIS A 187 -17.25 33.87 -19.86
CA HIS A 187 -16.81 33.66 -18.48
C HIS A 187 -17.84 34.20 -17.47
N LEU A 188 -18.24 33.36 -16.53
CA LEU A 188 -19.22 33.69 -15.49
C LEU A 188 -18.53 33.79 -14.12
N ALA A 189 -18.87 34.81 -13.33
CA ALA A 189 -18.35 35.00 -11.99
C ALA A 189 -19.10 34.15 -10.95
N GLN A 190 -19.09 32.83 -11.16
CA GLN A 190 -19.78 31.84 -10.31
C GLN A 190 -18.96 30.55 -10.19
N THR A 191 -19.25 29.72 -9.19
CA THR A 191 -18.73 28.35 -9.12
C THR A 191 -19.67 27.42 -9.88
N ASP A 192 -19.15 26.74 -10.91
CA ASP A 192 -19.94 25.82 -11.72
C ASP A 192 -19.95 24.41 -11.15
N VAL A 193 -18.79 23.96 -10.68
CA VAL A 193 -18.56 22.56 -10.31
C VAL A 193 -17.77 22.44 -9.03
N VAL A 194 -18.13 21.45 -8.22
CA VAL A 194 -17.40 20.99 -7.06
C VAL A 194 -16.81 19.62 -7.42
N CYS A 195 -15.50 19.54 -7.66
CA CYS A 195 -14.82 18.36 -8.20
C CYS A 195 -13.92 17.68 -7.17
N GLU A 196 -13.72 16.38 -7.26
CA GLU A 196 -12.84 15.67 -6.33
C GLU A 196 -11.37 16.10 -6.53
N TYR A 197 -10.67 16.38 -5.43
CA TYR A 197 -9.24 16.65 -5.44
C TYR A 197 -8.47 15.34 -5.58
N ALA A 198 -7.87 15.13 -6.76
CA ALA A 198 -7.09 13.94 -7.08
C ALA A 198 -5.69 14.36 -7.53
N PRO A 199 -4.70 14.44 -6.63
CA PRO A 199 -3.32 14.72 -7.01
C PRO A 199 -2.76 13.57 -7.88
N SER A 200 -1.77 13.88 -8.71
CA SER A 200 -1.09 12.87 -9.51
C SER A 200 -0.38 11.86 -8.61
N THR A 201 -0.63 10.57 -8.83
CA THR A 201 0.05 9.46 -8.14
C THR A 201 1.39 9.10 -8.78
N LEU A 202 1.70 9.71 -9.93
CA LEU A 202 2.94 9.46 -10.66
C LEU A 202 4.13 10.16 -10.00
N SER A 203 5.32 9.57 -10.14
CA SER A 203 6.55 10.27 -9.80
C SER A 203 6.71 11.54 -10.65
N ALA A 204 7.45 12.52 -10.13
CA ALA A 204 7.70 13.77 -10.86
C ALA A 204 8.30 13.52 -12.27
N VAL A 205 9.13 12.48 -12.42
CA VAL A 205 9.73 12.09 -13.70
C VAL A 205 8.69 11.47 -14.64
N ALA A 206 7.94 10.48 -14.18
CA ALA A 206 6.92 9.82 -14.99
C ALA A 206 5.82 10.81 -15.43
N ARG A 207 5.43 11.72 -14.52
CA ARG A 207 4.51 12.81 -14.84
C ARG A 207 5.07 13.74 -15.92
N ASP A 208 6.34 14.13 -15.85
CA ASP A 208 6.94 15.00 -16.86
C ASP A 208 7.08 14.32 -18.24
N GLU A 209 7.41 13.03 -18.26
CA GLU A 209 7.43 12.21 -19.49
C GLU A 209 6.05 12.13 -20.13
N GLN A 210 5.00 11.87 -19.33
CA GLN A 210 3.63 11.81 -19.82
C GLN A 210 3.16 13.17 -20.37
N LEU A 211 3.42 14.26 -19.65
CA LEU A 211 3.13 15.61 -20.11
C LEU A 211 3.86 15.93 -21.42
N THR A 212 5.14 15.57 -21.52
CA THR A 212 5.96 15.78 -22.73
C THR A 212 5.42 14.98 -23.91
N ARG A 213 5.01 13.72 -23.69
CA ARG A 213 4.33 12.89 -24.70
C ARG A 213 3.03 13.53 -25.16
N SER A 214 2.19 14.01 -24.25
CA SER A 214 0.94 14.69 -24.61
C SER A 214 1.19 15.96 -25.42
N VAL A 215 2.14 16.81 -25.02
CA VAL A 215 2.52 18.01 -25.78
C VAL A 215 2.94 17.66 -27.20
N ARG A 216 3.72 16.58 -27.38
CA ARG A 216 4.16 16.12 -28.70
C ARG A 216 2.97 15.70 -29.56
N LEU A 217 2.10 14.83 -29.05
CA LEU A 217 0.93 14.33 -29.79
C LEU A 217 -0.02 15.46 -30.19
N LEU A 218 -0.29 16.40 -29.27
CA LEU A 218 -1.15 17.55 -29.57
C LEU A 218 -0.53 18.51 -30.58
N ARG A 219 0.81 18.66 -30.58
CA ARG A 219 1.51 19.48 -31.58
C ARG A 219 1.48 18.85 -32.97
N GLU A 220 1.62 17.53 -33.05
CA GLU A 220 1.52 16.78 -34.32
C GLU A 220 0.09 16.86 -34.89
N TRP A 221 -0.92 16.93 -34.02
CA TRP A 221 -2.32 17.12 -34.37
C TRP A 221 -2.67 18.55 -34.82
N ASP A 222 -2.22 19.57 -34.10
CA ASP A 222 -2.52 20.99 -34.39
C ASP A 222 -1.33 21.71 -35.03
N GLY A 223 -1.12 21.41 -36.31
CA GLY A 223 -0.01 21.94 -37.11
C GLY A 223 -0.10 23.44 -37.43
N GLU A 224 -1.23 24.13 -37.20
CA GLU A 224 -1.39 25.54 -37.57
C GLU A 224 -1.17 26.51 -36.41
N LEU A 225 -1.71 26.24 -35.21
CA LEU A 225 -1.60 27.18 -34.07
C LEU A 225 -0.32 26.98 -33.23
N ALA A 226 0.36 25.84 -33.36
CA ALA A 226 1.59 25.48 -32.63
C ALA A 226 2.84 25.33 -33.53
N ASN A 227 2.82 25.92 -34.73
CA ASN A 227 3.92 25.83 -35.71
C ASN A 227 5.16 26.65 -35.37
N ASP A 228 5.02 27.75 -34.62
CA ASP A 228 6.11 28.63 -34.19
C ASP A 228 6.41 28.47 -32.68
N ASP A 229 7.51 29.09 -32.22
CA ASP A 229 7.96 28.99 -30.82
C ASP A 229 6.94 29.58 -29.83
N ALA A 230 6.22 30.63 -30.22
CA ALA A 230 5.21 31.27 -29.40
C ALA A 230 3.98 30.38 -29.20
N GLY A 231 3.54 29.69 -30.25
CA GLY A 231 2.45 28.71 -30.22
C GLY A 231 2.82 27.49 -29.41
N PHE A 232 4.02 26.96 -29.62
CA PHE A 232 4.53 25.86 -28.80
C PHE A 232 4.55 26.21 -27.31
N ALA A 233 4.99 27.43 -26.95
CA ALA A 233 4.99 27.87 -25.56
C ALA A 233 3.58 27.92 -24.94
N VAL A 234 2.58 28.36 -25.73
CA VAL A 234 1.17 28.36 -25.30
C VAL A 234 0.64 26.94 -25.14
N LEU A 235 0.86 26.06 -26.12
CA LEU A 235 0.45 24.65 -26.06
C LEU A 235 1.08 23.92 -24.86
N ASN A 236 2.40 24.01 -24.71
CA ASN A 236 3.12 23.37 -23.61
C ASN A 236 2.59 23.84 -22.24
N ARG A 237 2.33 25.14 -22.09
CA ARG A 237 1.71 25.67 -20.86
C ARG A 237 0.28 25.17 -20.68
N PHE A 238 -0.54 25.18 -21.75
CA PHE A 238 -1.93 24.73 -21.70
C PHE A 238 -2.03 23.29 -21.22
N VAL A 239 -1.25 22.39 -21.82
CA VAL A 239 -1.19 20.98 -21.41
C VAL A 239 -0.80 20.89 -19.94
N ARG A 240 0.34 21.47 -19.56
CA ARG A 240 0.84 21.38 -18.17
C ARG A 240 -0.09 21.98 -17.12
N ALA A 241 -0.91 22.97 -17.48
CA ALA A 241 -1.83 23.65 -16.58
C ALA A 241 -3.22 23.00 -16.50
N THR A 242 -3.60 22.15 -17.47
CA THR A 242 -4.97 21.60 -17.55
C THR A 242 -5.03 20.06 -17.56
N TYR A 243 -3.87 19.38 -17.56
CA TYR A 243 -3.78 17.92 -17.57
C TYR A 243 -4.30 17.28 -16.28
N ASP A 244 -3.79 17.74 -15.14
CA ASP A 244 -4.20 17.33 -13.81
C ASP A 244 -4.27 18.55 -12.87
N GLN A 245 -4.70 18.34 -11.62
CA GLN A 245 -4.88 19.42 -10.65
C GLN A 245 -3.58 19.85 -9.96
N GLY A 246 -2.51 19.06 -10.09
CA GLY A 246 -1.25 19.26 -9.37
C GLY A 246 -1.42 19.38 -7.84
N GLU A 247 -0.48 20.09 -7.21
CA GLU A 247 -0.59 20.51 -5.81
C GLU A 247 -1.48 21.77 -5.73
N ALA A 248 -2.71 21.59 -5.26
CA ALA A 248 -3.69 22.66 -5.15
C ALA A 248 -3.71 23.26 -3.74
N PRO A 249 -3.56 24.59 -3.57
CA PRO A 249 -3.61 25.22 -2.25
C PRO A 249 -4.92 24.94 -1.52
N LEU A 250 -4.84 24.56 -0.24
CA LEU A 250 -5.99 24.49 0.66
C LEU A 250 -6.59 25.89 0.84
N LEU A 251 -7.92 25.99 0.80
CA LEU A 251 -8.67 27.23 1.00
C LEU A 251 -9.31 27.25 2.39
N PHE A 252 -10.03 26.20 2.73
CA PHE A 252 -10.69 26.03 4.02
C PHE A 252 -11.05 24.57 4.27
N THR A 253 -11.26 24.24 5.54
CA THR A 253 -11.86 22.97 5.97
C THR A 253 -13.26 23.19 6.53
N SER A 254 -14.05 22.12 6.53
CA SER A 254 -15.45 22.10 6.93
C SER A 254 -15.75 20.91 7.85
N PRO A 255 -15.29 20.92 9.12
CA PRO A 255 -15.63 19.88 10.08
C PRO A 255 -17.09 19.95 10.56
N TRP A 256 -17.70 18.77 10.67
CA TRP A 256 -18.99 18.53 11.30
C TRP A 256 -18.76 18.09 12.75
N GLY A 257 -19.12 18.95 13.71
CA GLY A 257 -18.96 18.66 15.14
C GLY A 257 -20.22 18.16 15.84
N THR A 258 -21.41 18.32 15.24
CA THR A 258 -22.69 17.99 15.87
C THR A 258 -23.70 17.47 14.85
N VAL A 259 -24.76 16.79 15.33
CA VAL A 259 -25.86 16.27 14.48
C VAL A 259 -26.96 17.31 14.20
N ILE A 260 -26.89 18.48 14.83
CA ILE A 260 -27.89 19.55 14.73
C ILE A 260 -27.36 20.84 14.08
N GLY A 261 -26.07 21.11 14.22
CA GLY A 261 -25.42 22.31 13.71
C GLY A 261 -24.96 22.17 12.27
N GLU A 262 -24.79 23.31 11.62
CA GLU A 262 -24.05 23.40 10.36
C GLU A 262 -22.55 23.14 10.59
N PRO A 263 -21.82 22.71 9.55
CA PRO A 263 -20.37 22.54 9.66
C PRO A 263 -19.65 23.87 9.87
N GLU A 264 -18.57 23.84 10.63
CA GLU A 264 -17.75 25.02 10.91
C GLU A 264 -16.80 25.29 9.74
N ARG A 265 -16.72 26.53 9.24
CA ARG A 265 -15.83 26.90 8.13
C ARG A 265 -14.52 27.48 8.66
N ILE A 266 -13.43 26.76 8.53
CA ILE A 266 -12.10 27.16 9.02
C ILE A 266 -11.24 27.54 7.81
N PHE A 267 -11.01 28.84 7.62
CA PHE A 267 -10.29 29.37 6.45
C PHE A 267 -8.78 29.44 6.67
N GLU A 268 -8.03 29.10 5.61
CA GLU A 268 -6.59 29.32 5.58
C GLU A 268 -6.26 30.83 5.61
N PRO A 269 -5.07 31.22 6.11
CA PRO A 269 -4.68 32.63 6.20
C PRO A 269 -4.68 33.36 4.86
N ARG A 270 -4.39 32.65 3.76
CA ARG A 270 -4.37 33.20 2.41
C ARG A 270 -5.70 32.93 1.71
N GLN A 271 -6.43 34.01 1.45
CA GLN A 271 -7.71 33.97 0.74
C GLN A 271 -7.58 34.50 -0.70
N TYR A 272 -8.43 34.00 -1.59
CA TYR A 272 -8.44 34.31 -3.03
C TYR A 272 -9.77 34.94 -3.42
N VAL A 273 -10.01 36.16 -2.95
CA VAL A 273 -11.31 36.86 -3.04
C VAL A 273 -11.73 37.21 -4.47
N GLU A 274 -10.81 37.15 -5.41
CA GLU A 274 -11.07 37.30 -6.85
C GLU A 274 -11.84 36.10 -7.44
N LEU A 275 -11.88 34.97 -6.73
CA LEU A 275 -12.63 33.77 -7.12
C LEU A 275 -13.98 33.73 -6.38
N PRO A 276 -15.04 33.19 -7.00
CA PRO A 276 -16.40 33.22 -6.46
C PRO A 276 -16.65 32.20 -5.33
N TYR A 277 -15.64 31.89 -4.51
CA TYR A 277 -15.69 30.82 -3.50
C TYR A 277 -16.24 31.25 -2.13
N TYR A 278 -16.34 32.55 -1.86
CA TYR A 278 -16.63 33.09 -0.53
C TYR A 278 -17.99 33.77 -0.47
N ASN A 279 -19.08 33.01 -0.64
CA ASN A 279 -20.44 33.53 -0.58
C ASN A 279 -21.43 32.55 0.06
N GLY A 280 -22.49 33.08 0.66
CA GLY A 280 -23.48 32.28 1.42
C GLY A 280 -24.21 31.24 0.59
N ALA A 281 -24.62 31.59 -0.64
CA ALA A 281 -25.34 30.66 -1.51
C ALA A 281 -24.51 29.43 -1.88
N LEU A 282 -23.20 29.62 -2.13
CA LEU A 282 -22.29 28.49 -2.34
C LEU A 282 -22.17 27.65 -1.06
N PHE A 283 -21.99 28.27 0.11
CA PHE A 283 -21.84 27.52 1.37
C PHE A 283 -23.08 26.71 1.75
N GLU A 284 -24.29 27.21 1.47
CA GLU A 284 -25.53 26.42 1.63
C GLU A 284 -25.52 25.18 0.72
N CYS A 285 -25.11 25.33 -0.55
CA CYS A 285 -24.93 24.20 -1.46
C CYS A 285 -23.86 23.22 -0.97
N LEU A 286 -22.71 23.73 -0.48
CA LEU A 286 -21.64 22.89 0.05
C LEU A 286 -22.10 22.08 1.26
N THR A 287 -22.86 22.68 2.19
CA THR A 287 -23.41 21.95 3.36
C THR A 287 -24.31 20.77 2.95
N ALA A 288 -25.14 20.92 1.91
CA ALA A 288 -25.94 19.82 1.38
C ALA A 288 -25.08 18.74 0.71
N LEU A 289 -24.08 19.13 -0.08
CA LEU A 289 -23.14 18.21 -0.74
C LEU A 289 -22.29 17.43 0.28
N GLU A 290 -21.77 18.10 1.31
CA GLU A 290 -20.98 17.49 2.38
C GLU A 290 -21.78 16.42 3.12
N PHE A 291 -23.03 16.71 3.45
CA PHE A 291 -23.91 15.72 4.07
C PHE A 291 -24.06 14.48 3.18
N LEU A 292 -24.35 14.67 1.88
CA LEU A 292 -24.48 13.56 0.94
C LEU A 292 -23.18 12.76 0.81
N CYS A 293 -22.03 13.44 0.74
CA CYS A 293 -20.73 12.79 0.63
C CYS A 293 -20.39 11.97 1.89
N HIS A 294 -20.63 12.51 3.09
CA HIS A 294 -20.35 11.80 4.34
C HIS A 294 -21.36 10.68 4.63
N ALA A 295 -22.64 10.87 4.29
CA ALA A 295 -23.66 9.82 4.41
C ALA A 295 -23.46 8.70 3.37
N TRP A 296 -22.96 9.02 2.18
CA TRP A 296 -22.68 8.08 1.11
C TRP A 296 -21.22 8.17 0.62
N PRO A 297 -20.26 7.66 1.41
CA PRO A 297 -18.84 7.66 1.06
C PRO A 297 -18.56 6.76 -0.15
N THR A 298 -18.00 7.39 -1.19
CA THR A 298 -17.51 6.78 -2.43
C THR A 298 -16.06 7.21 -2.60
N GLY A 299 -15.27 6.49 -3.39
CA GLY A 299 -13.85 6.79 -3.51
C GLY A 299 -13.02 5.91 -2.58
N GLN A 300 -11.96 5.27 -3.09
CA GLN A 300 -10.92 4.63 -2.27
C GLN A 300 -10.36 5.61 -1.24
N ALA A 301 -10.03 6.85 -1.63
CA ALA A 301 -9.48 7.86 -0.74
C ALA A 301 -10.42 8.20 0.44
N HIS A 302 -11.71 8.40 0.17
CA HIS A 302 -12.68 8.68 1.24
C HIS A 302 -12.86 7.46 2.15
N ARG A 303 -12.95 6.25 1.57
CA ARG A 303 -13.08 5.01 2.36
C ARG A 303 -11.85 4.79 3.25
N GLN A 304 -10.66 5.02 2.72
CA GLN A 304 -9.40 4.93 3.47
C GLN A 304 -9.36 5.92 4.63
N ALA A 305 -9.87 7.15 4.44
CA ALA A 305 -9.98 8.15 5.50
C ALA A 305 -11.01 7.79 6.60
N LEU A 306 -11.99 6.92 6.29
CA LEU A 306 -13.02 6.48 7.22
C LEU A 306 -12.75 5.11 7.84
N GLU A 307 -11.88 4.30 7.22
CA GLU A 307 -11.63 2.90 7.56
C GLU A 307 -11.31 2.70 9.04
N GLY A 308 -10.36 3.46 9.57
CA GLY A 308 -9.96 3.35 10.99
C GLY A 308 -11.04 3.80 11.97
N THR A 309 -11.92 4.72 11.55
CA THR A 309 -13.11 5.11 12.32
C THR A 309 -14.14 3.98 12.32
N TRP A 310 -14.41 3.36 11.16
CA TRP A 310 -15.35 2.24 11.06
C TRP A 310 -14.92 1.03 11.89
N VAL A 311 -13.61 0.70 11.88
CA VAL A 311 -13.06 -0.36 12.73
C VAL A 311 -13.37 -0.10 14.21
N ARG A 312 -12.99 1.09 14.71
CA ARG A 312 -13.18 1.45 16.13
C ARG A 312 -14.66 1.56 16.52
N GLN A 313 -15.50 2.08 15.62
CA GLN A 313 -16.95 2.08 15.82
C GLN A 313 -17.48 0.64 15.92
N ARG A 314 -17.10 -0.25 15.00
CA ARG A 314 -17.50 -1.67 15.04
C ARG A 314 -17.11 -2.32 16.36
N GLU A 315 -15.91 -2.08 16.87
CA GLU A 315 -15.44 -2.60 18.17
C GLU A 315 -16.28 -2.08 19.34
N LEU A 316 -16.55 -0.78 19.37
CA LEU A 316 -17.41 -0.17 20.40
C LEU A 316 -18.87 -0.66 20.33
N LEU A 317 -19.33 -1.10 19.15
CA LEU A 317 -20.67 -1.65 18.96
C LEU A 317 -20.79 -3.13 19.39
N GLN A 318 -19.70 -3.84 19.64
CA GLN A 318 -19.74 -5.25 20.06
C GLN A 318 -20.35 -5.41 21.46
N VAL A 319 -21.26 -6.37 21.65
CA VAL A 319 -21.88 -6.63 22.96
C VAL A 319 -21.11 -7.74 23.67
N HIS A 320 -20.69 -7.48 24.91
CA HIS A 320 -19.97 -8.42 25.77
C HIS A 320 -20.90 -8.97 26.86
N PRO A 321 -20.60 -10.14 27.45
CA PRO A 321 -21.46 -10.78 28.45
C PRO A 321 -21.74 -9.95 29.71
N ASN A 322 -20.84 -9.03 30.07
CA ASN A 322 -20.94 -8.20 31.28
C ASN A 322 -21.55 -6.81 31.02
N ASP A 323 -22.04 -6.55 29.80
CA ASP A 323 -22.60 -5.24 29.46
C ASP A 323 -23.95 -4.98 30.15
N THR A 324 -24.13 -3.72 30.57
CA THR A 324 -25.40 -3.16 31.05
C THR A 324 -25.92 -2.15 30.03
N ALA A 325 -27.19 -1.75 30.14
CA ALA A 325 -27.74 -0.70 29.27
C ALA A 325 -26.92 0.60 29.32
N ALA A 326 -26.42 0.97 30.51
CA ALA A 326 -25.60 2.16 30.70
C ALA A 326 -24.21 2.04 30.04
N THR A 327 -23.55 0.89 30.14
CA THR A 327 -22.24 0.68 29.50
C THR A 327 -22.36 0.66 27.98
N LEU A 328 -23.44 0.07 27.43
CA LEU A 328 -23.74 0.11 26.00
C LEU A 328 -23.99 1.53 25.51
N GLN A 329 -24.88 2.29 26.18
CA GLN A 329 -25.15 3.68 25.84
C GLN A 329 -23.87 4.52 25.83
N GLN A 330 -22.99 4.36 26.83
CA GLN A 330 -21.71 5.07 26.87
C GLN A 330 -20.80 4.72 25.69
N ARG A 331 -20.70 3.45 25.30
CA ARG A 331 -19.89 3.03 24.14
C ARG A 331 -20.47 3.51 22.82
N TYR A 332 -21.80 3.51 22.69
CA TYR A 332 -22.47 4.03 21.50
C TYR A 332 -22.27 5.55 21.33
N TRP A 333 -22.25 6.30 22.43
CA TRP A 333 -21.85 7.72 22.41
C TRP A 333 -20.39 7.90 21.98
N LYS A 334 -19.46 7.08 22.50
CA LYS A 334 -18.06 7.10 22.05
C LYS A 334 -17.96 6.76 20.56
N ALA A 335 -18.72 5.79 20.07
CA ALA A 335 -18.75 5.43 18.67
C ALA A 335 -19.26 6.59 17.81
N LEU A 336 -20.32 7.29 18.23
CA LEU A 336 -20.84 8.45 17.51
C LEU A 336 -19.80 9.58 17.46
N ALA A 337 -19.09 9.82 18.57
CA ALA A 337 -18.05 10.85 18.65
C ALA A 337 -16.85 10.58 17.70
N LEU A 338 -16.61 9.32 17.30
CA LEU A 338 -15.60 9.00 16.30
C LEU A 338 -16.05 9.35 14.87
N GLY A 339 -17.35 9.39 14.59
CA GLY A 339 -17.89 9.64 13.26
C GLY A 339 -19.42 9.74 13.24
N LEU A 340 -19.93 10.94 12.92
CA LEU A 340 -21.35 11.29 13.06
C LEU A 340 -22.27 10.60 12.04
N PHE A 341 -21.73 10.19 10.89
CA PHE A 341 -22.49 9.73 9.73
C PHE A 341 -22.67 8.20 9.69
N ASN A 342 -22.31 7.49 10.77
CA ASN A 342 -22.51 6.04 10.84
C ASN A 342 -23.96 5.71 11.23
N LEU A 343 -24.70 5.19 10.25
CA LEU A 343 -26.12 4.83 10.40
C LEU A 343 -26.36 3.78 11.49
N GLU A 344 -25.52 2.75 11.56
CA GLU A 344 -25.69 1.66 12.54
C GLU A 344 -25.44 2.14 13.98
N VAL A 345 -24.45 3.03 14.16
CA VAL A 345 -24.21 3.68 15.46
C VAL A 345 -25.46 4.45 15.90
N CYS A 346 -26.05 5.25 15.01
CA CYS A 346 -27.27 6.00 15.32
C CYS A 346 -28.46 5.07 15.64
N ARG A 347 -28.66 4.01 14.85
CA ARG A 347 -29.72 3.00 15.07
C ARG A 347 -29.62 2.29 16.41
N ARG A 348 -28.40 2.02 16.88
CA ARG A 348 -28.18 1.40 18.20
C ARG A 348 -28.26 2.40 19.34
N LEU A 349 -27.83 3.64 19.13
CA LEU A 349 -27.82 4.67 20.17
C LEU A 349 -29.22 5.18 20.48
N VAL A 350 -30.02 5.55 19.48
CA VAL A 350 -31.33 6.20 19.67
C VAL A 350 -32.25 5.40 20.62
N PRO A 351 -32.42 4.06 20.48
CA PRO A 351 -33.27 3.28 21.37
C PRO A 351 -32.80 3.22 22.83
N THR A 352 -31.53 3.51 23.11
CA THR A 352 -30.99 3.51 24.49
C THR A 352 -31.36 4.76 25.27
N LEU A 353 -31.77 5.83 24.58
CA LEU A 353 -32.10 7.15 25.14
C LEU A 353 -33.51 7.19 25.73
N THR A 354 -33.72 6.45 26.82
CA THR A 354 -35.03 6.32 27.51
C THR A 354 -35.08 7.03 28.86
N GLY A 355 -34.00 7.70 29.26
CA GLY A 355 -33.93 8.45 30.51
C GLY A 355 -34.87 9.65 30.54
N LYS A 356 -35.26 10.09 31.75
CA LYS A 356 -36.16 11.25 31.93
C LYS A 356 -35.61 12.55 31.32
N ASP A 357 -34.29 12.66 31.21
CA ASP A 357 -33.58 13.83 30.68
C ASP A 357 -33.11 13.67 29.22
N ASP A 358 -33.41 12.53 28.58
CA ASP A 358 -32.92 12.20 27.23
C ASP A 358 -33.86 12.66 26.11
N GLY A 359 -35.05 13.19 26.43
CA GLY A 359 -36.11 13.45 25.44
C GLY A 359 -35.72 14.37 24.28
N GLU A 360 -34.94 15.42 24.55
CA GLU A 360 -34.47 16.33 23.50
C GLU A 360 -33.40 15.67 22.62
N ARG A 361 -32.42 15.00 23.23
CA ARG A 361 -31.34 14.28 22.53
C ARG A 361 -31.87 13.14 21.66
N ALA A 362 -32.87 12.42 22.14
CA ALA A 362 -33.53 11.35 21.40
C ALA A 362 -34.24 11.89 20.16
N ARG A 363 -34.86 13.08 20.25
CA ARG A 363 -35.48 13.75 19.11
C ARG A 363 -34.44 14.21 18.09
N GLU A 364 -33.38 14.91 18.52
CA GLU A 364 -32.31 15.40 17.65
C GLU A 364 -31.60 14.27 16.90
N LEU A 365 -31.21 13.20 17.61
CA LEU A 365 -30.61 12.03 16.98
C LEU A 365 -31.61 11.23 16.14
N GLY A 366 -32.90 11.26 16.49
CA GLY A 366 -33.97 10.68 15.68
C GLY A 366 -34.13 11.39 14.34
N ASP A 367 -34.10 12.72 14.34
CA ASP A 367 -34.15 13.54 13.12
C ASP A 367 -32.90 13.32 12.25
N TRP A 368 -31.72 13.24 12.87
CA TRP A 368 -30.47 12.90 12.19
C TRP A 368 -30.51 11.51 11.58
N LEU A 369 -30.98 10.51 12.32
CA LEU A 369 -31.15 9.14 11.85
C LEU A 369 -32.09 9.10 10.65
N ALA A 370 -33.25 9.77 10.71
CA ALA A 370 -34.19 9.83 9.60
C ALA A 370 -33.57 10.47 8.35
N ARG A 371 -32.72 11.50 8.53
CA ARG A 371 -32.01 12.16 7.43
C ARG A 371 -30.96 11.23 6.80
N LEU A 372 -30.23 10.44 7.59
CA LEU A 372 -29.32 9.42 7.08
C LEU A 372 -30.08 8.32 6.33
N GLU A 373 -31.20 7.84 6.87
CA GLU A 373 -32.02 6.78 6.25
C GLU A 373 -32.65 7.19 4.91
N ALA A 374 -32.79 8.50 4.66
CA ALA A 374 -33.26 9.02 3.39
C ALA A 374 -32.24 8.92 2.25
N VAL A 375 -30.94 8.77 2.55
CA VAL A 375 -29.89 8.64 1.54
C VAL A 375 -29.82 7.19 1.05
N PRO A 376 -29.99 6.92 -0.26
CA PRO A 376 -29.90 5.55 -0.76
C PRO A 376 -28.45 5.05 -0.69
N GLY A 377 -28.27 3.72 -0.61
CA GLY A 377 -26.95 3.10 -0.77
C GLY A 377 -26.04 3.11 0.46
N ILE A 378 -26.56 3.42 1.66
CA ILE A 378 -25.80 3.22 2.91
C ILE A 378 -25.63 1.73 3.18
N ASP A 379 -24.41 1.22 2.98
CA ASP A 379 -24.02 -0.15 3.35
C ASP A 379 -22.81 -0.09 4.30
N GLY A 380 -23.09 0.24 5.57
CA GLY A 380 -22.05 0.43 6.58
C GLY A 380 -21.13 -0.78 6.76
N ASP A 381 -21.70 -2.00 6.74
CA ASP A 381 -20.93 -3.24 6.88
C ASP A 381 -20.29 -3.69 5.56
N GLY A 382 -20.88 -3.39 4.40
CA GLY A 382 -20.29 -3.67 3.10
C GLY A 382 -19.09 -2.79 2.77
N TRP A 383 -19.08 -1.51 3.16
CA TRP A 383 -17.95 -0.63 2.91
C TRP A 383 -16.70 -1.07 3.66
N LEU A 384 -16.84 -1.36 4.97
CA LEU A 384 -15.71 -1.84 5.76
C LEU A 384 -15.16 -3.15 5.18
N ARG A 385 -16.02 -4.12 4.81
CA ARG A 385 -15.60 -5.39 4.20
C ARG A 385 -14.77 -5.22 2.92
N GLY A 386 -15.03 -4.16 2.14
CA GLY A 386 -14.26 -3.82 0.95
C GLY A 386 -12.87 -3.21 1.21
N THR A 387 -12.53 -2.89 2.47
CA THR A 387 -11.22 -2.33 2.86
C THR A 387 -10.24 -3.40 3.34
N VAL A 388 -8.95 -3.04 3.47
CA VAL A 388 -7.92 -3.93 4.02
C VAL A 388 -8.28 -4.36 5.45
N SER A 389 -8.71 -3.42 6.30
CA SER A 389 -9.17 -3.73 7.66
C SER A 389 -10.35 -4.70 7.67
N GLY A 390 -11.28 -4.55 6.72
CA GLY A 390 -12.40 -5.47 6.56
C GLY A 390 -11.96 -6.90 6.25
N GLN A 391 -11.03 -7.06 5.32
CA GLN A 391 -10.46 -8.36 4.96
C GLN A 391 -9.71 -8.99 6.14
N VAL A 392 -8.97 -8.20 6.91
CA VAL A 392 -8.31 -8.65 8.15
C VAL A 392 -9.35 -9.12 9.18
N LEU A 393 -10.41 -8.35 9.39
CA LEU A 393 -11.50 -8.73 10.30
C LEU A 393 -12.22 -10.01 9.86
N GLU A 394 -12.41 -10.21 8.56
CA GLU A 394 -12.96 -11.45 8.01
C GLU A 394 -12.00 -12.64 8.22
N ALA A 395 -10.69 -12.45 8.01
CA ALA A 395 -9.68 -13.47 8.28
C ALA A 395 -9.64 -13.86 9.76
N LEU A 396 -9.69 -12.89 10.67
CA LEU A 396 -9.79 -13.15 12.12
C LEU A 396 -11.08 -13.88 12.49
N ALA A 397 -12.22 -13.50 11.89
CA ALA A 397 -13.49 -14.17 12.12
C ALA A 397 -13.47 -15.62 11.62
N ALA A 398 -12.87 -15.88 10.46
CA ALA A 398 -12.70 -17.22 9.91
C ALA A 398 -11.77 -18.11 10.75
N ALA A 399 -10.71 -17.52 11.32
CA ALA A 399 -9.77 -18.20 12.22
C ALA A 399 -10.33 -18.39 13.65
N THR A 400 -11.43 -17.73 14.01
CA THR A 400 -12.03 -17.84 15.34
C THR A 400 -12.91 -19.10 15.41
N PRO A 401 -12.58 -20.08 16.28
CA PRO A 401 -13.36 -21.31 16.37
C PRO A 401 -14.76 -21.05 16.93
N ASP A 402 -15.76 -21.74 16.36
CA ASP A 402 -17.10 -21.75 16.94
C ASP A 402 -17.11 -22.42 18.33
N LYS A 403 -18.20 -22.25 19.10
CA LYS A 403 -18.28 -22.77 20.47
C LYS A 403 -18.07 -24.30 20.55
N ALA A 404 -18.52 -25.05 19.54
CA ALA A 404 -18.37 -26.50 19.52
C ALA A 404 -16.90 -26.92 19.27
N THR A 405 -16.23 -26.24 18.35
CA THR A 405 -14.80 -26.43 18.05
C THR A 405 -13.93 -25.97 19.21
N GLN A 406 -14.24 -24.82 19.81
CA GLN A 406 -13.59 -24.33 21.02
C GLN A 406 -13.66 -25.36 22.16
N GLN A 407 -14.84 -25.95 22.41
CA GLN A 407 -14.99 -27.01 23.43
C GLN A 407 -14.17 -28.26 23.11
N ARG A 408 -14.09 -28.66 21.83
CA ARG A 408 -13.25 -29.78 21.38
C ARG A 408 -11.76 -29.51 21.60
N LEU A 409 -11.29 -28.30 21.29
CA LEU A 409 -9.89 -27.88 21.50
C LEU A 409 -9.54 -27.76 22.98
N LEU A 410 -10.46 -27.28 23.82
CA LEU A 410 -10.26 -27.17 25.27
C LEU A 410 -10.28 -28.52 26.00
N ALA A 411 -11.01 -29.53 25.49
CA ALA A 411 -11.13 -30.83 26.14
C ALA A 411 -9.78 -31.54 26.43
N PRO A 412 -8.81 -31.64 25.50
CA PRO A 412 -7.50 -32.19 25.79
C PRO A 412 -6.69 -31.31 26.75
N LEU A 413 -6.70 -29.99 26.58
CA LEU A 413 -5.98 -29.04 27.44
C LEU A 413 -6.46 -29.09 28.90
N ASN A 414 -7.76 -29.33 29.12
CA ASN A 414 -8.32 -29.50 30.45
C ASN A 414 -7.94 -30.85 31.09
N LYS A 415 -7.68 -31.89 30.29
CA LYS A 415 -7.25 -33.22 30.78
C LYS A 415 -5.75 -33.28 31.03
N ARG A 416 -4.95 -32.63 30.18
CA ARG A 416 -3.50 -32.52 30.27
C ARG A 416 -3.14 -31.04 30.16
N PRO A 417 -2.80 -30.38 31.28
CA PRO A 417 -2.30 -29.01 31.28
C PRO A 417 -1.24 -28.82 30.21
N GLY A 418 -1.41 -27.81 29.34
CA GLY A 418 -0.36 -27.36 28.43
C GLY A 418 0.82 -26.75 29.21
N ALA A 419 1.88 -26.36 28.51
CA ALA A 419 2.99 -25.67 29.15
C ALA A 419 2.50 -24.32 29.72
N PRO A 420 2.67 -24.04 31.02
CA PRO A 420 2.11 -22.84 31.64
C PRO A 420 2.75 -21.59 31.04
N VAL A 421 1.92 -20.66 30.54
CA VAL A 421 2.34 -19.36 29.99
C VAL A 421 1.99 -18.24 30.97
N THR A 422 2.93 -17.32 31.17
CA THR A 422 2.66 -16.02 31.81
C THR A 422 2.55 -14.93 30.75
N PHE A 423 1.42 -14.23 30.70
CA PHE A 423 1.29 -12.97 29.97
C PHE A 423 1.72 -11.83 30.88
N VAL A 424 2.73 -11.07 30.47
CA VAL A 424 3.20 -9.89 31.20
C VAL A 424 2.72 -8.66 30.47
N VAL A 425 1.78 -7.93 31.09
CA VAL A 425 1.11 -6.76 30.50
C VAL A 425 1.73 -5.48 31.02
N THR A 426 2.20 -4.62 30.11
CA THR A 426 2.69 -3.27 30.41
C THR A 426 1.58 -2.24 30.28
N ASP A 427 1.18 -1.64 31.41
CA ASP A 427 0.20 -0.55 31.48
C ASP A 427 0.87 0.70 32.07
N LEU A 428 1.80 1.29 31.30
CA LEU A 428 2.54 2.48 31.75
C LEU A 428 1.69 3.76 31.69
N ALA A 429 0.68 3.77 30.81
CA ALA A 429 -0.21 4.92 30.59
C ALA A 429 -1.37 5.00 31.62
N ASP A 430 -1.53 3.99 32.48
CA ASP A 430 -2.64 3.87 33.44
C ASP A 430 -4.01 3.83 32.74
N ASP A 431 -4.11 3.07 31.65
CA ASP A 431 -5.32 2.94 30.84
C ASP A 431 -6.12 1.68 31.23
N ASP A 432 -7.02 1.85 32.19
CA ASP A 432 -7.89 0.77 32.67
C ASP A 432 -8.80 0.19 31.57
N LEU A 433 -9.18 0.97 30.55
CA LEU A 433 -10.03 0.49 29.46
C LEU A 433 -9.24 -0.42 28.51
N ALA A 434 -8.02 0.00 28.15
CA ALA A 434 -7.12 -0.81 27.35
C ALA A 434 -6.76 -2.12 28.07
N LEU A 435 -6.45 -2.03 29.37
CA LEU A 435 -6.16 -3.20 30.20
C LEU A 435 -7.35 -4.17 30.27
N GLN A 436 -8.58 -3.65 30.41
CA GLN A 436 -9.79 -4.47 30.42
C GLN A 436 -10.00 -5.20 29.08
N ALA A 437 -9.73 -4.55 27.95
CA ALA A 437 -9.83 -5.19 26.62
C ALA A 437 -8.88 -6.40 26.51
N THR A 438 -7.64 -6.27 27.00
CA THR A 438 -6.68 -7.39 27.09
C THR A 438 -7.25 -8.54 27.92
N PHE A 439 -7.81 -8.25 29.11
CA PHE A 439 -8.39 -9.28 29.98
C PHE A 439 -9.59 -9.98 29.35
N ASP A 440 -10.50 -9.23 28.74
CA ASP A 440 -11.70 -9.77 28.11
C ASP A 440 -11.34 -10.72 26.96
N SER A 441 -10.32 -10.38 26.15
CA SER A 441 -9.85 -11.24 25.07
C SER A 441 -9.30 -12.59 25.59
N LEU A 442 -8.53 -12.56 26.68
CA LEU A 442 -7.97 -13.75 27.31
C LEU A 442 -9.08 -14.62 27.92
N LEU A 443 -10.04 -14.02 28.60
CA LEU A 443 -11.18 -14.75 29.18
C LEU A 443 -12.09 -15.35 28.11
N ALA A 444 -12.29 -14.65 26.98
CA ALA A 444 -13.12 -15.12 25.87
C ALA A 444 -12.58 -16.40 25.21
N SER A 445 -11.26 -16.63 25.28
CA SER A 445 -10.64 -17.87 24.79
C SER A 445 -11.07 -19.13 25.56
N GLY A 446 -11.60 -18.98 26.78
CA GLY A 446 -11.97 -20.09 27.65
C GLY A 446 -10.78 -20.82 28.29
N LEU A 447 -9.55 -20.33 28.09
CA LEU A 447 -8.36 -20.85 28.77
C LEU A 447 -8.49 -20.67 30.29
N ARG A 448 -8.06 -21.67 31.05
CA ARG A 448 -8.09 -21.63 32.53
C ARG A 448 -6.72 -21.63 33.17
N GLN A 449 -5.68 -21.98 32.42
CA GLN A 449 -4.33 -22.17 32.92
C GLN A 449 -3.40 -21.17 32.26
N PHE A 450 -3.37 -19.98 32.85
CA PHE A 450 -2.42 -18.93 32.52
C PHE A 450 -2.10 -18.17 33.79
N LYS A 451 -1.05 -17.36 33.73
CA LYS A 451 -0.77 -16.34 34.73
C LYS A 451 -0.70 -14.98 34.04
N LEU A 452 -1.12 -13.95 34.75
CA LEU A 452 -1.09 -12.58 34.29
C LEU A 452 -0.31 -11.74 35.29
N VAL A 453 0.72 -11.04 34.81
CA VAL A 453 1.47 -10.08 35.60
C VAL A 453 1.32 -8.71 34.95
N VAL A 454 0.78 -7.74 35.67
CA VAL A 454 0.53 -6.39 35.14
C VAL A 454 1.53 -5.42 35.78
N LEU A 455 2.37 -4.82 34.96
CA LEU A 455 3.25 -3.72 35.34
C LEU A 455 2.48 -2.41 35.15
N LYS A 456 1.89 -1.87 36.22
CA LYS A 456 0.99 -0.72 36.18
C LYS A 456 1.68 0.58 36.61
N GLY A 457 1.61 1.62 35.78
CA GLY A 457 2.14 2.95 36.07
C GLY A 457 1.36 3.68 37.17
N GLY A 458 0.05 3.47 37.22
CA GLY A 458 -0.84 4.02 38.25
C GLY A 458 -1.02 3.13 39.47
N LYS A 459 -2.04 3.44 40.26
CA LYS A 459 -2.36 2.68 41.48
C LYS A 459 -3.03 1.35 41.09
N PRO A 460 -2.52 0.20 41.56
CA PRO A 460 -3.19 -1.08 41.36
C PRO A 460 -4.64 -1.08 41.89
N PRO A 461 -5.59 -1.67 41.16
CA PRO A 461 -6.99 -1.74 41.58
C PRO A 461 -7.19 -2.65 42.79
N ALA A 462 -6.29 -3.62 42.98
CA ALA A 462 -6.29 -4.55 44.10
C ALA A 462 -4.87 -4.88 44.54
N ILE A 463 -4.71 -5.20 45.83
CA ILE A 463 -3.47 -5.77 46.37
C ILE A 463 -3.46 -7.26 46.03
N THR A 464 -2.44 -7.69 45.31
CA THR A 464 -2.27 -9.07 44.83
C THR A 464 -0.84 -9.54 45.12
N THR A 465 -0.61 -10.83 45.00
CA THR A 465 0.67 -11.48 45.25
C THR A 465 1.10 -12.33 44.05
N ALA A 466 2.38 -12.67 43.98
CA ALA A 466 2.90 -13.55 42.93
C ALA A 466 2.29 -14.98 42.94
N ARG A 467 1.47 -15.35 43.94
CA ARG A 467 0.74 -16.62 43.96
C ARG A 467 -0.62 -16.54 43.27
N ASP A 468 -1.15 -15.35 43.10
CA ASP A 468 -2.44 -15.12 42.46
C ASP A 468 -2.31 -15.28 40.93
N THR A 469 -3.40 -15.69 40.28
CA THR A 469 -3.46 -15.80 38.81
C THR A 469 -3.22 -14.44 38.15
N LEU A 470 -3.75 -13.37 38.74
CA LEU A 470 -3.54 -11.99 38.35
C LEU A 470 -2.70 -11.30 39.42
N HIS A 471 -1.53 -10.80 39.04
CA HIS A 471 -0.63 -10.07 39.91
C HIS A 471 -0.30 -8.69 39.37
N PHE A 472 -0.64 -7.65 40.13
CA PHE A 472 -0.26 -6.27 39.85
C PHE A 472 1.05 -5.91 40.53
N VAL A 473 1.94 -5.28 39.78
CA VAL A 473 3.18 -4.67 40.25
C VAL A 473 3.15 -3.21 39.85
N GLN A 474 3.17 -2.33 40.85
CA GLN A 474 3.24 -0.89 40.59
C GLN A 474 4.65 -0.51 40.12
N VAL A 475 4.75 0.21 39.01
CA VAL A 475 6.00 0.63 38.37
C VAL A 475 5.91 2.09 37.92
N ASN A 476 7.00 2.61 37.38
CA ASN A 476 7.05 3.88 36.65
C ASN A 476 7.99 3.76 35.44
N GLU A 477 8.07 4.81 34.62
CA GLU A 477 8.89 4.82 33.40
C GLU A 477 10.37 4.50 33.62
N SER A 478 10.91 4.73 34.82
CA SER A 478 12.34 4.55 35.12
C SER A 478 12.70 3.16 35.63
N ASN A 479 11.74 2.39 36.16
CA ASN A 479 12.03 1.13 36.87
C ASN A 479 11.23 -0.08 36.36
N TRP A 480 10.32 0.10 35.41
CA TRP A 480 9.44 -0.97 34.96
C TRP A 480 10.21 -2.16 34.36
N VAL A 481 11.30 -1.92 33.61
CA VAL A 481 12.16 -2.99 33.06
C VAL A 481 12.90 -3.74 34.17
N THR A 482 13.36 -3.04 35.21
CA THR A 482 13.97 -3.67 36.38
C THR A 482 12.96 -4.59 37.09
N HIS A 483 11.73 -4.11 37.29
CA HIS A 483 10.65 -4.92 37.87
C HIS A 483 10.24 -6.08 36.95
N LEU A 484 10.16 -5.88 35.64
CA LEU A 484 9.96 -6.95 34.66
C LEU A 484 10.99 -8.07 34.86
N ASN A 485 12.28 -7.72 34.90
CA ASN A 485 13.37 -8.67 35.12
C ASN A 485 13.28 -9.39 36.47
N GLN A 486 12.83 -8.71 37.54
CA GLN A 486 12.58 -9.34 38.83
C GLN A 486 11.45 -10.36 38.75
N GLN A 487 10.34 -10.00 38.09
CA GLN A 487 9.19 -10.90 37.92
C GLN A 487 9.56 -12.12 37.09
N VAL A 488 10.24 -11.94 35.95
CA VAL A 488 10.69 -13.04 35.07
C VAL A 488 11.49 -14.09 35.84
N ARG A 489 12.36 -13.69 36.77
CA ARG A 489 13.13 -14.62 37.62
C ARG A 489 12.27 -15.42 38.61
N GLN A 490 11.08 -14.93 38.95
CA GLN A 490 10.18 -15.52 39.93
C GLN A 490 8.97 -16.25 39.31
N LEU A 491 8.76 -16.15 37.99
CA LEU A 491 7.67 -16.82 37.29
C LEU A 491 7.76 -18.35 37.44
N SER A 492 6.67 -19.00 37.82
CA SER A 492 6.58 -20.47 37.82
C SER A 492 6.28 -21.06 36.44
N SER A 493 6.02 -20.22 35.45
CA SER A 493 5.72 -20.60 34.08
C SER A 493 6.99 -20.88 33.28
N ASP A 494 6.91 -21.85 32.37
CA ASP A 494 8.00 -22.20 31.45
C ASP A 494 8.15 -21.17 30.33
N TRP A 495 7.04 -20.52 29.98
CA TRP A 495 6.94 -19.56 28.89
C TRP A 495 6.39 -18.22 29.37
N LEU A 496 6.80 -17.15 28.71
CA LEU A 496 6.22 -15.82 28.88
C LEU A 496 5.99 -15.13 27.54
N MET A 497 5.06 -14.19 27.53
CA MET A 497 4.80 -13.28 26.41
C MET A 497 4.60 -11.87 26.95
N LEU A 498 5.21 -10.88 26.30
CA LEU A 498 4.98 -9.47 26.61
C LEU A 498 3.78 -8.96 25.81
N LEU A 499 2.93 -8.15 26.46
CA LEU A 499 1.78 -7.48 25.86
C LEU A 499 1.74 -6.04 26.40
N ASP A 500 1.31 -5.10 25.59
CA ASP A 500 0.89 -3.79 26.07
C ASP A 500 -0.60 -3.83 26.48
N ALA A 501 -0.98 -2.96 27.42
CA ALA A 501 -2.40 -2.77 27.72
C ALA A 501 -3.14 -2.33 26.43
N GLY A 502 -4.21 -3.05 26.09
CA GLY A 502 -4.97 -2.86 24.86
C GLY A 502 -4.69 -3.89 23.78
N ASP A 503 -3.57 -4.62 23.87
CA ASP A 503 -3.34 -5.78 22.99
C ASP A 503 -4.37 -6.86 23.31
N THR A 504 -4.97 -7.45 22.28
CA THR A 504 -5.99 -8.49 22.43
C THR A 504 -5.54 -9.80 21.80
N LEU A 505 -5.80 -10.91 22.49
CA LEU A 505 -5.46 -12.25 22.03
C LEU A 505 -6.58 -12.83 21.18
N VAL A 506 -6.21 -13.38 20.03
CA VAL A 506 -7.12 -14.10 19.14
C VAL A 506 -7.34 -15.51 19.69
N SER A 507 -8.60 -15.84 20.03
CA SER A 507 -8.95 -17.11 20.69
C SER A 507 -8.45 -18.36 19.95
N GLY A 508 -8.54 -18.38 18.61
CA GLY A 508 -8.05 -19.48 17.79
C GLY A 508 -6.54 -19.66 17.92
N GLY A 509 -5.77 -18.60 17.64
CA GLY A 509 -4.31 -18.61 17.77
C GLY A 509 -3.84 -18.94 19.18
N LEU A 510 -4.52 -18.46 20.22
CA LEU A 510 -4.13 -18.75 21.59
C LEU A 510 -4.31 -20.23 21.97
N LEU A 511 -5.42 -20.84 21.54
CA LEU A 511 -5.65 -22.28 21.75
C LEU A 511 -4.65 -23.13 20.97
N ARG A 512 -4.31 -22.71 19.73
CA ARG A 512 -3.28 -23.36 18.92
C ARG A 512 -1.91 -23.26 19.59
N LEU A 513 -1.52 -22.08 20.07
CA LEU A 513 -0.27 -21.85 20.78
C LEU A 513 -0.14 -22.81 21.97
N GLN A 514 -1.17 -22.95 22.81
CA GLN A 514 -1.13 -23.85 23.96
C GLN A 514 -0.91 -25.32 23.57
N GLN A 515 -1.47 -25.75 22.45
CA GLN A 515 -1.26 -27.09 21.92
C GLN A 515 0.18 -27.28 21.43
N GLU A 516 0.71 -26.32 20.66
CA GLU A 516 2.07 -26.37 20.10
C GLU A 516 3.15 -26.32 21.19
N LEU A 517 2.96 -25.48 22.22
CA LEU A 517 3.94 -25.35 23.31
C LEU A 517 4.15 -26.65 24.11
N ALA A 518 3.18 -27.57 24.10
CA ALA A 518 3.33 -28.87 24.75
C ALA A 518 4.35 -29.78 24.03
N GLU A 519 4.57 -29.57 22.73
CA GLU A 519 5.46 -30.37 21.87
C GLU A 519 6.76 -29.60 21.53
N ALA A 520 6.83 -28.31 21.85
CA ALA A 520 7.94 -27.40 21.54
C ALA A 520 9.16 -27.53 22.49
N SER A 521 9.63 -28.76 22.78
CA SER A 521 10.74 -28.96 23.72
C SER A 521 12.08 -28.41 23.24
N GLY A 522 12.29 -28.33 21.92
CA GLY A 522 13.50 -27.78 21.30
C GLY A 522 13.48 -26.26 21.07
N CYS A 523 12.31 -25.63 21.15
CA CYS A 523 12.14 -24.21 20.85
C CYS A 523 12.45 -23.34 22.07
N GLN A 524 13.05 -22.18 21.79
CA GLN A 524 13.38 -21.14 22.77
C GLN A 524 12.46 -19.93 22.62
N ALA A 525 11.98 -19.67 21.41
CA ALA A 525 11.07 -18.59 21.11
C ALA A 525 10.11 -19.01 20.00
N VAL A 526 8.82 -18.68 20.14
CA VAL A 526 7.78 -18.96 19.14
C VAL A 526 7.09 -17.64 18.78
N CYS A 527 7.10 -17.28 17.50
CA CYS A 527 6.28 -16.19 16.97
C CYS A 527 5.03 -16.71 16.29
N ALA A 528 4.11 -15.80 16.04
CA ALA A 528 2.89 -16.04 15.28
C ALA A 528 2.60 -14.83 14.38
N ASN A 529 1.56 -14.93 13.57
CA ASN A 529 1.06 -13.77 12.83
C ASN A 529 0.38 -12.78 13.79
N GLU A 530 0.36 -11.51 13.44
CA GLU A 530 -0.28 -10.46 14.24
C GLU A 530 -1.08 -9.52 13.37
N VAL A 531 -1.97 -8.77 13.98
CA VAL A 531 -2.63 -7.63 13.36
C VAL A 531 -2.14 -6.37 14.06
N GLN A 532 -1.68 -5.39 13.28
CA GLN A 532 -1.24 -4.11 13.80
C GLN A 532 -2.26 -3.03 13.49
N ARG A 533 -2.59 -2.22 14.49
CA ARG A 533 -3.41 -1.03 14.37
C ARG A 533 -2.54 0.21 14.21
N ASP A 534 -2.81 1.00 13.18
CA ASP A 534 -2.12 2.27 12.99
C ASP A 534 -2.72 3.42 13.84
N SER A 535 -2.15 4.62 13.74
CA SER A 535 -2.59 5.81 14.49
C SER A 535 -4.00 6.29 14.14
N GLU A 536 -4.53 5.93 12.96
CA GLU A 536 -5.90 6.26 12.52
C GLU A 536 -6.91 5.18 12.95
N GLY A 537 -6.43 4.04 13.44
CA GLY A 537 -7.23 2.92 13.90
C GLY A 537 -7.46 1.84 12.85
N ARG A 538 -6.85 1.93 11.67
CA ARG A 538 -6.92 0.90 10.61
C ARG A 538 -6.13 -0.32 11.02
N LEU A 539 -6.55 -1.49 10.54
CA LEU A 539 -5.94 -2.78 10.82
C LEU A 539 -5.15 -3.27 9.61
N HIS A 540 -3.93 -3.70 9.87
CA HIS A 540 -3.04 -4.30 8.88
C HIS A 540 -2.64 -5.70 9.35
N GLY A 541 -2.79 -6.70 8.50
CA GLY A 541 -2.30 -8.04 8.77
C GLY A 541 -0.77 -8.09 8.63
N VAL A 542 -0.11 -8.72 9.60
CA VAL A 542 1.31 -9.03 9.57
C VAL A 542 1.44 -10.55 9.56
N VAL A 543 1.42 -11.10 8.35
CA VAL A 543 1.72 -12.51 8.10
C VAL A 543 3.24 -12.65 8.05
N ARG A 544 3.84 -13.18 9.13
CA ARG A 544 5.29 -13.29 9.24
C ARG A 544 5.77 -14.44 8.35
N PRO A 545 6.79 -14.25 7.50
CA PRO A 545 7.33 -15.31 6.66
C PRO A 545 8.31 -16.18 7.47
N GLY A 546 7.78 -16.94 8.42
CA GLY A 546 8.58 -17.76 9.34
C GLY A 546 9.38 -16.94 10.36
N SER A 547 10.42 -17.56 10.91
CA SER A 547 11.38 -16.95 11.86
C SER A 547 12.57 -16.25 11.16
N ASN A 548 12.31 -15.61 10.01
CA ASN A 548 13.33 -15.04 9.12
C ASN A 548 14.22 -13.98 9.81
N LEU A 549 15.51 -14.32 10.04
CA LEU A 549 16.44 -13.44 10.74
C LEU A 549 16.73 -12.13 9.98
N ASP A 550 16.78 -12.17 8.65
CA ASP A 550 17.08 -10.96 7.88
C ASP A 550 15.93 -9.97 7.90
N LEU A 551 14.69 -10.48 7.87
CA LEU A 551 13.52 -9.65 8.14
C LEU A 551 13.43 -9.21 9.61
N LEU A 552 13.88 -10.02 10.56
CA LEU A 552 13.99 -9.59 11.96
C LEU A 552 14.93 -8.39 12.09
N ARG A 553 16.08 -8.40 11.40
CA ARG A 553 17.04 -7.29 11.37
C ARG A 553 16.50 -6.07 10.62
N ALA A 554 15.85 -6.28 9.48
CA ALA A 554 15.38 -5.20 8.61
C ALA A 554 14.07 -4.56 9.08
N GLN A 555 13.16 -5.33 9.67
CA GLN A 555 11.80 -4.90 10.02
C GLN A 555 11.47 -5.26 11.48
N PRO A 556 12.22 -4.72 12.47
CA PRO A 556 12.05 -5.08 13.88
C PRO A 556 10.62 -4.78 14.38
N GLY A 557 9.99 -3.70 13.91
CA GLY A 557 8.62 -3.34 14.27
C GLY A 557 7.54 -4.34 13.82
N LEU A 558 7.85 -5.23 12.87
CA LEU A 558 6.93 -6.26 12.36
C LEU A 558 7.32 -7.67 12.79
N MET A 559 8.61 -7.90 13.03
CA MET A 559 9.15 -9.23 13.27
C MET A 559 9.46 -9.52 14.73
N SER A 560 9.67 -8.51 15.59
CA SER A 560 10.20 -8.74 16.94
C SER A 560 9.17 -8.76 18.07
N ARG A 561 7.92 -8.35 17.80
CA ARG A 561 6.89 -8.19 18.85
C ARG A 561 6.12 -9.47 19.15
N HIS A 562 5.63 -9.57 20.39
CA HIS A 562 4.71 -10.62 20.85
C HIS A 562 5.26 -12.04 20.68
N TRP A 563 6.55 -12.24 20.92
CA TRP A 563 7.12 -13.59 20.93
C TRP A 563 6.80 -14.30 22.24
N CYS A 564 6.40 -15.57 22.13
CA CYS A 564 6.33 -16.45 23.29
C CYS A 564 7.75 -16.96 23.57
N LEU A 565 8.37 -16.48 24.63
CA LEU A 565 9.75 -16.75 25.00
C LEU A 565 9.83 -17.77 26.13
N ARG A 566 10.76 -18.72 26.02
CA ARG A 566 11.06 -19.64 27.11
C ARG A 566 11.72 -18.86 28.25
N ARG A 567 11.10 -18.89 29.43
CA ARG A 567 11.48 -18.10 30.60
C ARG A 567 12.92 -18.35 31.03
N GLN A 568 13.34 -19.61 31.02
CA GLN A 568 14.69 -19.99 31.41
C GLN A 568 15.75 -19.35 30.50
N THR A 569 15.51 -19.31 29.19
CA THR A 569 16.38 -18.68 28.19
C THR A 569 16.52 -17.19 28.44
N VAL A 570 15.41 -16.49 28.71
CA VAL A 570 15.45 -15.05 29.04
C VAL A 570 16.29 -14.79 30.29
N VAL A 571 16.19 -15.65 31.31
CA VAL A 571 16.99 -15.55 32.54
C VAL A 571 18.47 -15.81 32.29
N GLU A 572 18.81 -16.82 31.48
CA GLU A 572 20.19 -17.18 31.11
C GLU A 572 20.86 -16.08 30.28
N LEU A 573 20.10 -15.40 29.42
CA LEU A 573 20.55 -14.24 28.67
C LEU A 573 20.74 -12.98 29.55
N GLY A 574 20.37 -13.02 30.82
CA GLY A 574 20.50 -11.91 31.77
C GLY A 574 19.28 -11.01 31.87
N GLY A 575 18.15 -11.39 31.26
CA GLY A 575 16.91 -10.62 31.23
C GLY A 575 16.84 -9.62 30.08
N PHE A 576 15.90 -8.68 30.18
CA PHE A 576 15.66 -7.59 29.24
C PHE A 576 16.60 -6.40 29.50
N SER A 577 17.07 -5.75 28.42
CA SER A 577 17.97 -4.61 28.52
C SER A 577 17.25 -3.36 29.03
N GLU A 578 17.82 -2.69 30.03
CA GLU A 578 17.31 -1.40 30.52
C GLU A 578 17.72 -0.22 29.62
N THR A 579 18.72 -0.38 28.75
CA THR A 579 19.21 0.69 27.88
C THR A 579 18.34 0.89 26.65
N CYS A 580 17.85 -0.20 26.05
CA CYS A 580 17.04 -0.20 24.83
C CYS A 580 15.59 -0.60 25.16
N ARG A 581 14.95 0.18 26.03
CA ARG A 581 13.68 -0.17 26.68
C ARG A 581 12.47 -0.29 25.74
N HIS A 582 12.56 0.22 24.51
CA HIS A 582 11.48 0.11 23.52
C HIS A 582 11.68 -1.05 22.54
N ALA A 583 12.88 -1.65 22.49
CA ALA A 583 13.22 -2.77 21.62
C ALA A 583 13.55 -4.05 22.43
N LEU A 584 12.85 -4.26 23.55
CA LEU A 584 13.15 -5.34 24.52
C LEU A 584 13.16 -6.73 23.88
N GLU A 585 12.09 -7.07 23.17
CA GLU A 585 11.95 -8.38 22.54
C GLU A 585 12.98 -8.55 21.42
N PHE A 586 13.18 -7.51 20.60
CA PHE A 586 14.20 -7.51 19.54
C PHE A 586 15.61 -7.79 20.08
N ASP A 587 16.02 -7.11 21.16
CA ASP A 587 17.33 -7.34 21.77
C ASP A 587 17.48 -8.76 22.32
N VAL A 588 16.47 -9.29 22.99
CA VAL A 588 16.48 -10.67 23.49
C VAL A 588 16.56 -11.68 22.35
N LEU A 589 15.80 -11.49 21.27
CA LEU A 589 15.82 -12.38 20.10
C LEU A 589 17.20 -12.38 19.42
N LEU A 590 17.83 -11.21 19.28
CA LEU A 590 19.19 -11.13 18.73
C LEU A 590 20.21 -11.82 19.65
N ARG A 591 20.13 -11.63 20.97
CA ARG A 591 20.99 -12.34 21.94
C ARG A 591 20.76 -13.86 21.95
N LEU A 592 19.53 -14.29 21.74
CA LEU A 592 19.19 -15.71 21.60
C LEU A 592 19.86 -16.29 20.34
N VAL A 593 19.78 -15.60 19.20
CA VAL A 593 20.44 -16.01 17.96
C VAL A 593 21.97 -16.00 18.11
N GLU A 594 22.53 -15.03 18.83
CA GLU A 594 23.96 -14.96 19.15
C GLU A 594 24.44 -16.21 19.91
N GLN A 595 23.63 -16.78 20.82
CA GLN A 595 24.03 -17.92 21.66
C GLN A 595 23.63 -19.30 21.09
N HIS A 596 22.46 -19.40 20.47
CA HIS A 596 21.87 -20.69 20.08
C HIS A 596 21.69 -20.84 18.56
N GLY A 597 22.03 -19.81 17.78
CA GLY A 597 21.73 -19.75 16.36
C GLY A 597 20.22 -19.62 16.09
N GLN A 598 19.82 -19.79 14.83
CA GLN A 598 18.44 -19.58 14.39
C GLN A 598 17.50 -20.77 14.70
N GLY A 599 18.05 -21.97 14.92
CA GLY A 599 17.27 -23.20 15.10
C GLY A 599 16.38 -23.24 16.36
N GLY A 600 16.59 -22.31 17.31
CA GLY A 600 15.73 -22.16 18.49
C GLY A 600 14.47 -21.32 18.26
N LEU A 601 14.32 -20.70 17.09
CA LEU A 601 13.18 -19.85 16.73
C LEU A 601 12.17 -20.64 15.91
N ALA A 602 10.91 -20.63 16.33
CA ALA A 602 9.80 -21.24 15.61
C ALA A 602 8.72 -20.20 15.25
N HIS A 603 7.91 -20.51 14.26
CA HIS A 603 6.78 -19.71 13.82
C HIS A 603 5.52 -20.58 13.75
N MET A 604 4.40 -19.99 14.18
CA MET A 604 3.07 -20.56 14.09
C MET A 604 2.26 -19.74 13.09
N ASP A 605 1.78 -20.39 12.02
CA ASP A 605 0.99 -19.79 10.93
C ASP A 605 -0.46 -19.43 11.34
N GLU A 606 -0.65 -18.77 12.48
CA GLU A 606 -1.95 -18.33 12.99
C GLU A 606 -1.88 -16.89 13.51
N TYR A 607 -2.96 -16.12 13.37
CA TYR A 607 -3.06 -14.82 14.05
C TYR A 607 -3.20 -15.03 15.55
N LEU A 608 -2.31 -14.42 16.33
CA LEU A 608 -2.28 -14.56 17.78
C LEU A 608 -2.65 -13.29 18.52
N VAL A 609 -2.16 -12.13 18.06
CA VAL A 609 -2.35 -10.84 18.74
C VAL A 609 -2.89 -9.80 17.76
N VAL A 610 -3.87 -9.02 18.21
CA VAL A 610 -4.23 -7.72 17.62
C VAL A 610 -3.70 -6.65 18.55
N GLY A 611 -2.70 -5.91 18.10
CA GLY A 611 -2.01 -4.88 18.89
C GLY A 611 -1.78 -3.59 18.11
N ASN A 612 -1.11 -2.63 18.74
CA ASN A 612 -0.77 -1.36 18.07
C ASN A 612 0.47 -1.51 17.19
N GLN A 613 0.60 -0.69 16.15
CA GLN A 613 1.83 -0.60 15.35
C GLN A 613 3.02 -0.18 16.21
N ALA A 614 4.22 -0.63 15.83
CA ALA A 614 5.45 -0.23 16.50
C ALA A 614 5.64 1.29 16.49
N THR A 615 6.12 1.83 17.62
CA THR A 615 6.38 3.27 17.76
C THR A 615 7.73 3.65 17.14
N PRO A 616 7.94 4.93 16.76
CA PRO A 616 9.26 5.40 16.33
C PRO A 616 10.38 5.19 17.36
N ALA A 617 10.03 5.13 18.64
CA ALA A 617 10.99 4.85 19.72
C ALA A 617 11.56 3.43 19.64
N LEU A 618 10.75 2.43 19.23
CA LEU A 618 11.24 1.07 18.99
C LEU A 618 12.28 1.06 17.87
N GLN A 619 12.04 1.76 16.76
CA GLN A 619 12.96 1.84 15.63
C GLN A 619 14.32 2.44 16.04
N ALA A 620 14.30 3.52 16.83
CA ALA A 620 15.51 4.16 17.34
C ALA A 620 16.35 3.23 18.23
N ASP A 621 15.71 2.53 19.16
CA ASP A 621 16.38 1.55 20.03
C ASP A 621 16.84 0.31 19.24
N ALA A 622 16.11 -0.08 18.19
CA ALA A 622 16.48 -1.19 17.31
C ALA A 622 17.77 -0.91 16.54
N VAL A 623 18.00 0.32 16.06
CA VAL A 623 19.28 0.70 15.42
C VAL A 623 20.46 0.46 16.36
N GLN A 624 20.36 0.89 17.62
CA GLN A 624 21.42 0.71 18.61
C GLN A 624 21.64 -0.76 18.94
N THR A 625 20.55 -1.50 19.12
CA THR A 625 20.55 -2.93 19.41
C THR A 625 21.17 -3.73 18.28
N LEU A 626 20.86 -3.41 17.03
CA LEU A 626 21.41 -4.07 15.86
C LEU A 626 22.90 -3.76 15.70
N LYS A 627 23.35 -2.52 15.96
CA LYS A 627 24.79 -2.19 15.99
C LYS A 627 25.57 -2.99 17.03
N ARG A 628 25.00 -3.21 18.23
CA ARG A 628 25.57 -4.10 19.25
C ARG A 628 25.69 -5.52 18.71
N HIS A 629 24.61 -6.06 18.14
CA HIS A 629 24.58 -7.40 17.56
C HIS A 629 25.66 -7.60 16.49
N LEU A 630 25.78 -6.67 15.54
CA LEU A 630 26.81 -6.72 14.50
C LEU A 630 28.23 -6.70 15.08
N THR A 631 28.48 -5.88 16.09
CA THR A 631 29.78 -5.82 16.79
C THR A 631 30.12 -7.16 17.44
N LEU A 632 29.15 -7.83 18.05
CA LEU A 632 29.35 -9.15 18.66
C LEU A 632 29.61 -10.25 17.63
N LEU A 633 28.99 -10.16 16.46
CA LEU A 633 29.30 -11.04 15.32
C LEU A 633 30.65 -10.74 14.66
N GLY A 634 31.37 -9.70 15.10
CA GLY A 634 32.69 -9.32 14.60
C GLY A 634 32.67 -8.33 13.43
N TYR A 635 31.50 -7.82 13.06
CA TYR A 635 31.36 -6.82 12.01
C TYR A 635 31.61 -5.41 12.54
N ARG A 636 32.18 -4.55 11.69
CA ARG A 636 32.25 -3.09 11.90
C ARG A 636 31.16 -2.37 11.11
N GLY A 637 30.00 -3.02 11.00
CA GLY A 637 28.91 -2.60 10.14
C GLY A 637 28.19 -1.34 10.62
N GLU A 638 27.47 -0.71 9.71
CA GLU A 638 26.52 0.36 9.99
C GLU A 638 25.09 -0.10 9.79
N VAL A 639 24.19 0.63 10.43
CA VAL A 639 22.74 0.43 10.30
C VAL A 639 22.14 1.75 9.88
N HIS A 640 21.40 1.74 8.77
CA HIS A 640 20.73 2.89 8.20
C HIS A 640 19.22 2.71 8.33
N ASP A 641 18.53 3.71 8.87
CA ASP A 641 17.07 3.74 8.91
C ASP A 641 16.52 4.41 7.66
N GLN A 642 15.68 3.70 6.91
CA GLN A 642 15.03 4.15 5.67
C GLN A 642 13.53 4.44 5.90
N GLY A 643 13.10 4.65 7.15
CA GLY A 643 11.71 4.91 7.47
C GLY A 643 10.85 3.67 7.25
N GLU A 644 9.80 3.77 6.42
CA GLU A 644 8.90 2.65 6.14
C GLU A 644 9.61 1.44 5.49
N ALA A 645 10.67 1.69 4.71
CA ALA A 645 11.50 0.64 4.12
C ALA A 645 12.33 -0.15 5.16
N GLY A 646 12.33 0.28 6.43
CA GLY A 646 12.98 -0.41 7.53
C GLY A 646 14.47 -0.11 7.66
N LEU A 647 15.19 -1.02 8.30
CA LEU A 647 16.62 -0.94 8.55
C LEU A 647 17.42 -1.65 7.45
N VAL A 648 18.49 -1.00 7.00
CA VAL A 648 19.47 -1.57 6.07
C VAL A 648 20.81 -1.73 6.79
N VAL A 649 21.37 -2.93 6.70
CA VAL A 649 22.69 -3.26 7.28
C VAL A 649 23.75 -3.16 6.20
N ASP A 650 24.75 -2.31 6.41
CA ASP A 650 26.03 -2.37 5.71
C ASP A 650 27.01 -3.12 6.61
N PHE A 651 27.35 -4.37 6.27
CA PHE A 651 28.23 -5.20 7.12
C PHE A 651 29.68 -4.70 7.14
N ARG A 652 30.08 -3.85 6.18
CA ARG A 652 31.45 -3.33 6.02
C ARG A 652 32.51 -4.42 6.05
N HIS A 653 32.32 -5.43 5.21
CA HIS A 653 33.29 -6.50 5.02
C HIS A 653 34.66 -5.93 4.63
N SER A 654 35.72 -6.47 5.23
CA SER A 654 37.10 -6.08 4.87
C SER A 654 37.59 -6.74 3.59
N ALA A 655 36.94 -7.82 3.16
CA ALA A 655 37.31 -8.57 1.97
C ALA A 655 36.75 -7.90 0.71
N THR A 656 37.55 -7.90 -0.36
CA THR A 656 37.13 -7.47 -1.70
C THR A 656 37.43 -8.62 -2.68
N PRO A 657 36.63 -9.70 -2.69
CA PRO A 657 36.92 -10.88 -3.49
C PRO A 657 36.83 -10.60 -4.99
N LEU A 658 37.51 -11.41 -5.81
CA LEU A 658 37.28 -11.38 -7.26
C LEU A 658 35.90 -12.00 -7.57
N VAL A 659 35.07 -11.29 -8.35
CA VAL A 659 33.77 -11.78 -8.84
C VAL A 659 33.88 -12.12 -10.33
N SER A 660 33.59 -13.36 -10.70
CA SER A 660 33.49 -13.75 -12.11
C SER A 660 32.03 -13.70 -12.55
N ILE A 661 31.72 -12.74 -13.42
CA ILE A 661 30.41 -12.60 -14.04
C ILE A 661 30.34 -13.56 -15.22
N LEU A 662 29.41 -14.51 -15.16
CA LEU A 662 29.22 -15.58 -16.13
C LEU A 662 27.97 -15.28 -16.95
N VAL A 663 28.12 -15.19 -18.27
CA VAL A 663 27.03 -14.94 -19.21
C VAL A 663 27.02 -16.06 -20.25
N ALA A 664 25.88 -16.71 -20.44
CA ALA A 664 25.65 -17.59 -21.59
C ALA A 664 25.15 -16.74 -22.76
N ALA A 665 25.82 -16.81 -23.91
CA ALA A 665 25.32 -16.24 -25.15
C ALA A 665 24.33 -17.23 -25.78
N GLU A 666 23.05 -16.91 -25.70
CA GLU A 666 21.93 -17.79 -26.09
C GLU A 666 21.44 -17.50 -27.52
N GLY A 667 21.92 -16.41 -28.12
CA GLY A 667 21.78 -16.13 -29.55
C GLY A 667 21.32 -14.71 -29.88
N ASP A 668 20.84 -13.95 -28.90
CA ASP A 668 20.47 -12.54 -29.09
C ASP A 668 21.69 -11.64 -28.85
N LEU A 669 22.49 -11.46 -29.90
CA LEU A 669 23.70 -10.64 -29.84
C LEU A 669 23.42 -9.18 -29.47
N GLN A 670 22.24 -8.65 -29.82
CA GLN A 670 21.90 -7.26 -29.50
C GLN A 670 21.65 -7.10 -28.00
N ARG A 671 20.88 -8.02 -27.39
CA ARG A 671 20.66 -8.06 -25.94
C ARG A 671 21.97 -8.29 -25.20
N LEU A 672 22.78 -9.25 -25.64
CA LEU A 672 24.09 -9.51 -25.06
C LEU A 672 24.98 -8.25 -25.06
N GLN A 673 25.04 -7.52 -26.17
CA GLN A 673 25.80 -6.27 -26.23
C GLN A 673 25.25 -5.19 -25.27
N ALA A 674 23.93 -5.06 -25.15
CA ALA A 674 23.30 -4.13 -24.22
C ALA A 674 23.61 -4.50 -22.75
N CYS A 675 23.48 -5.78 -22.40
CA CYS A 675 23.85 -6.34 -21.09
C CYS A 675 25.31 -6.01 -20.74
N LEU A 676 26.27 -6.39 -21.59
CA LEU A 676 27.69 -6.15 -21.35
C LEU A 676 28.04 -4.67 -21.30
N THR A 677 27.41 -3.85 -22.14
CA THR A 677 27.56 -2.38 -22.09
C THR A 677 27.10 -1.85 -20.75
N SER A 678 25.93 -2.28 -20.26
CA SER A 678 25.39 -1.85 -18.97
C SER A 678 26.31 -2.23 -17.82
N VAL A 679 26.86 -3.46 -17.82
CA VAL A 679 27.81 -3.93 -16.80
C VAL A 679 29.06 -3.06 -16.82
N LEU A 680 29.68 -2.84 -17.98
CA LEU A 680 30.95 -2.09 -18.07
C LEU A 680 30.79 -0.60 -17.75
N GLN A 681 29.64 0.01 -18.09
CA GLN A 681 29.41 1.44 -17.86
C GLN A 681 28.94 1.76 -16.45
N ARG A 682 28.22 0.85 -15.79
CA ARG A 682 27.54 1.15 -14.52
C ARG A 682 28.18 0.49 -13.31
N THR A 683 28.93 -0.60 -13.47
CA THR A 683 29.54 -1.31 -12.34
C THR A 683 30.67 -0.49 -11.70
N ARG A 684 30.53 -0.20 -10.41
CA ARG A 684 31.57 0.48 -9.61
C ARG A 684 32.56 -0.47 -8.97
N TYR A 685 32.17 -1.71 -8.71
CA TYR A 685 33.04 -2.70 -8.11
C TYR A 685 34.29 -2.92 -8.98
N PRO A 686 35.51 -2.78 -8.44
CA PRO A 686 36.72 -2.80 -9.26
C PRO A 686 37.25 -4.21 -9.58
N ARG A 687 36.87 -5.21 -8.78
CA ARG A 687 37.47 -6.56 -8.82
C ARG A 687 36.51 -7.57 -9.43
N TYR A 688 36.19 -7.39 -10.71
CA TYR A 688 35.40 -8.37 -11.45
C TYR A 688 36.03 -8.72 -12.79
N GLU A 689 35.64 -9.86 -13.32
CA GLU A 689 35.92 -10.30 -14.68
C GLU A 689 34.64 -10.75 -15.38
N LEU A 690 34.62 -10.70 -16.71
CA LEU A 690 33.48 -11.14 -17.52
C LEU A 690 33.88 -12.37 -18.35
N ARG A 691 33.10 -13.45 -18.22
CA ARG A 691 33.23 -14.69 -18.97
C ARG A 691 31.94 -14.93 -19.74
N VAL A 692 32.03 -14.84 -21.06
CA VAL A 692 30.92 -15.10 -21.96
C VAL A 692 31.15 -16.47 -22.59
N ALA A 693 30.23 -17.41 -22.41
CA ALA A 693 30.29 -18.71 -23.04
C ALA A 693 29.27 -18.80 -24.18
N CYS A 694 29.67 -19.33 -25.33
CA CYS A 694 28.78 -19.62 -26.44
C CYS A 694 29.04 -21.01 -27.02
N ASN A 695 28.10 -21.50 -27.81
CA ASN A 695 28.30 -22.73 -28.58
C ASN A 695 29.38 -22.49 -29.65
N ALA A 696 30.14 -23.54 -30.00
CA ALA A 696 31.20 -23.47 -31.00
C ALA A 696 30.71 -22.93 -32.36
N GLU A 697 29.46 -23.22 -32.73
CA GLU A 697 28.83 -22.74 -33.98
C GLU A 697 28.59 -21.23 -33.98
N GLN A 698 28.38 -20.63 -32.81
CA GLN A 698 28.11 -19.18 -32.64
C GLN A 698 29.38 -18.38 -32.31
N ALA A 699 30.55 -19.03 -32.22
CA ALA A 699 31.78 -18.42 -31.75
C ALA A 699 32.21 -17.21 -32.58
N GLU A 700 32.15 -17.30 -33.91
CA GLU A 700 32.58 -16.22 -34.80
C GLU A 700 31.65 -15.00 -34.69
N ALA A 701 30.33 -15.21 -34.73
CA ALA A 701 29.34 -14.16 -34.62
C ALA A 701 29.39 -13.47 -33.24
N THR A 702 29.54 -14.26 -32.18
CA THR A 702 29.67 -13.74 -30.81
C THR A 702 30.99 -12.97 -30.66
N ALA A 703 32.11 -13.51 -31.15
CA ALA A 703 33.39 -12.81 -31.12
C ALA A 703 33.31 -11.45 -31.84
N ALA A 704 32.65 -11.39 -32.99
CA ALA A 704 32.41 -10.15 -33.72
C ALA A 704 31.60 -9.14 -32.90
N ALA A 705 30.52 -9.59 -32.23
CA ALA A 705 29.71 -8.74 -31.35
C ALA A 705 30.51 -8.22 -30.14
N LEU A 706 31.52 -8.96 -29.69
CA LEU A 706 32.31 -8.63 -28.51
C LEU A 706 33.57 -7.78 -28.77
N GLN A 707 33.95 -7.52 -30.03
CA GLN A 707 35.20 -6.84 -30.38
C GLN A 707 35.40 -5.49 -29.68
N GLY A 708 34.31 -4.76 -29.40
CA GLY A 708 34.36 -3.44 -28.76
C GLY A 708 34.58 -3.42 -27.25
N PHE A 709 34.51 -4.56 -26.55
CA PHE A 709 34.53 -4.60 -25.07
C PHE A 709 35.91 -4.82 -24.44
N GLY A 710 36.95 -4.96 -25.26
CA GLY A 710 38.34 -5.07 -24.80
C GLY A 710 38.64 -6.36 -24.02
N GLN A 711 39.80 -6.39 -23.35
CA GLN A 711 40.32 -7.60 -22.70
C GLN A 711 39.57 -8.04 -21.43
N ARG A 712 38.64 -7.21 -20.93
CA ARG A 712 37.89 -7.53 -19.70
C ARG A 712 36.80 -8.57 -19.93
N VAL A 713 36.33 -8.69 -21.18
CA VAL A 713 35.36 -9.71 -21.62
C VAL A 713 36.13 -10.82 -22.32
N VAL A 714 36.06 -12.04 -21.78
CA VAL A 714 36.68 -13.23 -22.39
C VAL A 714 35.58 -14.12 -22.93
N LEU A 715 35.64 -14.41 -24.22
CA LEU A 715 34.76 -15.35 -24.90
C LEU A 715 35.32 -16.78 -24.78
N LEU A 716 34.45 -17.71 -24.44
CA LEU A 716 34.72 -19.14 -24.34
C LEU A 716 33.77 -19.86 -25.29
N ALA A 717 34.32 -20.64 -26.20
CA ALA A 717 33.54 -21.42 -27.16
C ALA A 717 33.75 -22.92 -26.89
N GLY A 718 32.65 -23.66 -26.79
CA GLY A 718 32.70 -25.10 -26.51
C GLY A 718 31.54 -25.88 -27.12
N ALA A 719 31.63 -27.21 -27.03
CA ALA A 719 30.55 -28.13 -27.41
C ALA A 719 29.58 -28.32 -26.23
N ALA A 720 29.02 -27.23 -25.73
CA ALA A 720 27.96 -27.21 -24.73
C ALA A 720 26.61 -27.03 -25.42
N SER A 721 25.53 -27.46 -24.79
CA SER A 721 24.15 -27.22 -25.26
C SER A 721 23.29 -26.95 -24.03
N GLY A 722 22.54 -25.84 -24.04
CA GLY A 722 21.79 -25.36 -22.87
C GLY A 722 22.53 -24.26 -22.11
N ARG A 723 21.75 -23.39 -21.45
CA ARG A 723 22.25 -22.24 -20.70
C ARG A 723 23.13 -22.67 -19.52
N GLU A 724 22.71 -23.71 -18.80
CA GLU A 724 23.42 -24.28 -17.66
C GLU A 724 24.79 -24.85 -18.05
N ALA A 725 24.87 -25.52 -19.21
CA ALA A 725 26.11 -26.10 -19.72
C ALA A 725 27.10 -25.01 -20.15
N LEU A 726 26.61 -23.92 -20.75
CA LEU A 726 27.42 -22.75 -21.08
C LEU A 726 27.92 -22.02 -19.83
N LEU A 727 27.06 -21.86 -18.81
CA LEU A 727 27.48 -21.28 -17.54
C LEU A 727 28.52 -22.16 -16.82
N ASN A 728 28.40 -23.49 -16.87
CA ASN A 728 29.41 -24.41 -16.37
C ASN A 728 30.75 -24.25 -17.10
N LEU A 729 30.73 -24.16 -18.44
CA LEU A 729 31.93 -23.88 -19.25
C LEU A 729 32.58 -22.55 -18.86
N ALA A 730 31.78 -21.52 -18.62
CA ALA A 730 32.27 -20.23 -18.14
C ALA A 730 32.87 -20.32 -16.73
N ALA A 731 32.24 -21.09 -15.85
CA ALA A 731 32.70 -21.30 -14.48
C ALA A 731 34.06 -22.02 -14.44
N GLU A 732 34.30 -23.02 -15.29
CA GLU A 732 35.59 -23.74 -15.35
C GLU A 732 36.79 -22.82 -15.63
N GLN A 733 36.58 -21.72 -16.38
CA GLN A 733 37.62 -20.75 -16.75
C GLN A 733 37.54 -19.43 -15.95
N ALA A 734 36.66 -19.37 -14.96
CA ALA A 734 36.56 -18.26 -14.04
C ALA A 734 37.60 -18.37 -12.92
N ALA A 735 38.13 -17.24 -12.47
CA ALA A 735 39.12 -17.14 -11.39
C ALA A 735 38.55 -16.56 -10.09
N GLY A 736 37.29 -16.11 -10.11
CA GLY A 736 36.61 -15.47 -9.00
C GLY A 736 36.31 -16.42 -7.85
N GLU A 737 36.40 -15.87 -6.64
CA GLU A 737 35.97 -16.54 -5.40
C GLU A 737 34.43 -16.61 -5.33
N TYR A 738 33.77 -15.68 -6.03
CA TYR A 738 32.33 -15.64 -6.24
C TYR A 738 32.01 -15.72 -7.72
N LEU A 739 30.97 -16.46 -8.05
CA LEU A 739 30.41 -16.57 -9.39
C LEU A 739 29.11 -15.77 -9.41
N LEU A 740 28.93 -14.96 -10.44
CA LEU A 740 27.71 -14.17 -10.66
C LEU A 740 27.10 -14.58 -11.98
N LEU A 741 26.04 -15.39 -11.94
CA LEU A 741 25.26 -15.74 -13.12
C LEU A 741 24.46 -14.51 -13.56
N LEU A 742 24.55 -14.17 -14.83
CA LEU A 742 23.84 -13.03 -15.41
C LEU A 742 23.25 -13.41 -16.77
N ALA A 743 21.95 -13.20 -16.95
CA ALA A 743 21.29 -13.41 -18.24
C ALA A 743 21.76 -12.40 -19.30
N GLU A 744 21.82 -12.83 -20.56
CA GLU A 744 22.20 -11.95 -21.67
C GLU A 744 21.22 -10.80 -21.92
N HIS A 745 19.99 -10.88 -21.38
CA HIS A 745 18.94 -9.87 -21.51
C HIS A 745 18.79 -8.95 -20.29
N CYS A 746 19.60 -9.14 -19.24
CA CYS A 746 19.58 -8.28 -18.06
C CYS A 746 20.43 -7.02 -18.25
N GLU A 747 19.97 -5.87 -17.76
CA GLU A 747 20.74 -4.63 -17.76
C GLU A 747 20.88 -4.02 -16.36
N VAL A 748 22.09 -3.61 -15.98
CA VAL A 748 22.37 -3.06 -14.64
C VAL A 748 21.67 -1.72 -14.44
N ILE A 749 20.93 -1.56 -13.33
CA ILE A 749 20.32 -0.29 -12.92
C ILE A 749 21.20 0.40 -11.87
N SER A 750 21.43 -0.28 -10.75
CA SER A 750 22.13 0.28 -9.59
C SER A 750 23.65 0.18 -9.76
N PRO A 751 24.42 1.29 -9.67
CA PRO A 751 25.87 1.23 -9.88
C PRO A 751 26.66 0.37 -8.88
N ALA A 752 26.14 0.21 -7.66
CA ALA A 752 26.74 -0.56 -6.57
C ALA A 752 26.10 -1.96 -6.41
N TRP A 753 25.62 -2.55 -7.51
CA TRP A 753 24.89 -3.82 -7.48
C TRP A 753 25.72 -5.01 -6.99
N ILE A 754 26.98 -5.14 -7.43
CA ILE A 754 27.88 -6.20 -6.98
C ILE A 754 28.19 -6.02 -5.50
N GLU A 755 28.44 -4.79 -5.04
CA GLU A 755 28.63 -4.47 -3.63
C GLU A 755 27.40 -4.84 -2.80
N GLY A 756 26.19 -4.54 -3.30
CA GLY A 756 24.94 -4.94 -2.65
C GLY A 756 24.77 -6.46 -2.54
N LEU A 757 25.13 -7.21 -3.59
CA LEU A 757 25.12 -8.68 -3.56
C LEU A 757 26.18 -9.23 -2.59
N LEU A 758 27.40 -8.68 -2.61
CA LEU A 758 28.50 -9.09 -1.73
C LEU A 758 28.27 -8.72 -0.26
N ASN A 759 27.52 -7.66 0.03
CA ASN A 759 27.15 -7.28 1.39
C ASN A 759 26.47 -8.45 2.12
N GLU A 760 25.59 -9.18 1.42
CA GLU A 760 24.94 -10.39 1.94
C GLU A 760 25.77 -11.64 1.68
N GLY A 761 26.39 -11.76 0.50
CA GLY A 761 27.09 -12.98 0.07
C GLY A 761 28.36 -13.29 0.86
N LEU A 762 29.01 -12.28 1.45
CA LEU A 762 30.18 -12.46 2.29
C LEU A 762 29.85 -12.93 3.72
N ARG A 763 28.56 -13.01 4.09
CA ARG A 763 28.16 -13.60 5.38
C ARG A 763 28.40 -15.11 5.35
N PRO A 764 29.07 -15.70 6.35
CA PRO A 764 29.43 -17.13 6.34
C PRO A 764 28.24 -18.08 6.16
N GLU A 765 27.08 -17.71 6.70
CA GLU A 765 25.84 -18.48 6.64
C GLU A 765 25.07 -18.36 5.30
N VAL A 766 25.50 -17.49 4.37
CA VAL A 766 24.83 -17.27 3.08
C VAL A 766 25.57 -18.01 1.97
N GLY A 767 24.83 -18.79 1.18
CA GLY A 767 25.35 -19.53 0.03
C GLY A 767 25.07 -18.85 -1.31
N VAL A 768 23.86 -18.28 -1.44
CA VAL A 768 23.34 -17.72 -2.68
C VAL A 768 22.66 -16.37 -2.40
N VAL A 769 22.84 -15.40 -3.30
CA VAL A 769 22.18 -14.08 -3.23
C VAL A 769 21.57 -13.73 -4.58
N GLY A 770 20.28 -13.39 -4.60
CA GLY A 770 19.57 -12.87 -5.78
C GLY A 770 19.37 -11.35 -5.75
N ALA A 771 19.32 -10.75 -6.93
CA ALA A 771 18.98 -9.34 -7.12
C ALA A 771 17.47 -9.11 -7.31
N ARG A 772 17.03 -7.86 -7.17
CA ARG A 772 15.71 -7.42 -7.65
C ARG A 772 15.76 -7.22 -9.16
N LEU A 773 14.83 -7.87 -9.87
CA LEU A 773 14.64 -7.67 -11.31
C LEU A 773 13.40 -6.81 -11.54
N LEU A 774 13.51 -5.83 -12.43
CA LEU A 774 12.48 -4.85 -12.75
C LEU A 774 12.16 -4.86 -14.25
N ALA A 775 10.92 -4.63 -14.62
CA ALA A 775 10.57 -4.27 -15.99
C ALA A 775 10.93 -2.80 -16.25
N ARG A 776 10.96 -2.39 -17.53
CA ARG A 776 11.29 -0.99 -17.91
C ARG A 776 10.31 0.05 -17.39
N ASP A 777 9.07 -0.36 -17.09
CA ASP A 777 8.07 0.50 -16.45
C ASP A 777 8.29 0.66 -14.93
N GLY A 778 9.33 0.04 -14.37
CA GLY A 778 9.69 0.12 -12.97
C GLY A 778 8.91 -0.84 -12.06
N THR A 779 8.15 -1.77 -12.63
CA THR A 779 7.46 -2.83 -11.86
C THR A 779 8.39 -4.01 -11.58
N VAL A 780 8.15 -4.71 -10.46
CA VAL A 780 8.92 -5.88 -10.06
C VAL A 780 8.62 -7.07 -10.97
N VAL A 781 9.67 -7.63 -11.55
CA VAL A 781 9.64 -8.88 -12.32
C VAL A 781 9.98 -10.07 -11.43
N HIS A 782 11.02 -9.92 -10.60
CA HIS A 782 11.49 -10.99 -9.72
C HIS A 782 11.97 -10.44 -8.37
N ALA A 783 11.51 -11.07 -7.29
CA ALA A 783 11.90 -10.73 -5.92
C ALA A 783 12.15 -11.99 -5.07
N GLY A 784 12.67 -13.07 -5.68
CA GLY A 784 12.79 -14.42 -5.11
C GLY A 784 11.62 -15.33 -5.50
N PHE A 785 11.68 -16.60 -5.09
CA PHE A 785 10.63 -17.61 -5.28
C PHE A 785 10.14 -18.16 -3.94
N ASP A 786 8.84 -18.46 -3.87
CA ASP A 786 8.24 -19.30 -2.84
C ASP A 786 7.80 -20.64 -3.45
N LEU A 787 8.08 -21.74 -2.73
CA LEU A 787 7.75 -23.11 -3.13
C LEU A 787 6.48 -23.54 -2.38
N LEU A 788 5.36 -23.64 -3.10
CA LEU A 788 4.05 -23.89 -2.49
C LEU A 788 3.74 -25.40 -2.41
N GLN A 789 2.67 -25.77 -1.70
CA GLN A 789 2.16 -27.13 -1.72
C GLN A 789 1.66 -27.50 -3.13
N GLY A 790 2.11 -28.65 -3.61
CA GLY A 790 1.99 -29.04 -5.02
C GLY A 790 3.18 -28.55 -5.85
N PRO A 791 3.32 -28.96 -7.12
CA PRO A 791 4.40 -28.51 -8.00
C PRO A 791 4.15 -27.06 -8.49
N LEU A 792 3.98 -26.13 -7.55
CA LEU A 792 3.60 -24.74 -7.78
C LEU A 792 4.70 -23.79 -7.30
N LEU A 793 5.10 -22.89 -8.20
CA LEU A 793 6.04 -21.81 -7.93
C LEU A 793 5.30 -20.48 -7.86
N HIS A 794 5.62 -19.69 -6.85
CA HIS A 794 5.08 -18.35 -6.69
C HIS A 794 6.23 -17.32 -6.75
N GLN A 795 6.00 -16.25 -7.51
CA GLN A 795 6.90 -15.09 -7.58
C GLN A 795 6.28 -13.94 -6.78
N PRO A 796 6.64 -13.77 -5.50
CA PRO A 796 6.03 -12.77 -4.65
C PRO A 796 6.27 -11.35 -5.18
N TRP A 797 5.23 -10.52 -5.06
CA TRP A 797 5.22 -9.09 -5.44
C TRP A 797 5.45 -8.76 -6.92
N GLN A 798 5.33 -9.74 -7.83
CA GLN A 798 5.38 -9.48 -9.27
C GLN A 798 4.33 -8.42 -9.67
N GLY A 799 4.76 -7.44 -10.47
CA GLY A 799 3.94 -6.32 -10.93
C GLY A 799 3.83 -5.14 -9.97
N LEU A 800 4.39 -5.22 -8.74
CA LEU A 800 4.39 -4.06 -7.84
C LEU A 800 5.36 -2.98 -8.33
N SER A 801 4.96 -1.71 -8.21
CA SER A 801 5.87 -0.58 -8.40
C SER A 801 6.85 -0.45 -7.24
N LEU A 802 7.98 0.25 -7.43
CA LEU A 802 8.92 0.53 -6.33
C LEU A 802 8.28 1.31 -5.16
N ALA A 803 7.31 2.19 -5.47
CA ALA A 803 6.56 2.91 -4.46
C ALA A 803 5.69 1.95 -3.62
N ASP A 804 4.98 1.03 -4.29
CA ASP A 804 4.16 0.02 -3.61
C ASP A 804 5.02 -0.96 -2.81
N CYS A 805 6.23 -1.29 -3.29
CA CYS A 805 7.16 -2.10 -2.53
C CYS A 805 7.57 -1.44 -1.21
N SER A 806 7.79 -0.13 -1.22
CA SER A 806 8.17 0.62 -0.01
C SER A 806 7.03 0.60 1.01
N LYS A 807 5.79 0.80 0.56
CA LYS A 807 4.59 0.69 1.40
C LYS A 807 4.36 -0.72 1.94
N ALA A 808 4.60 -1.74 1.11
CA ALA A 808 4.46 -3.15 1.49
C ALA A 808 5.58 -3.63 2.43
N ARG A 809 6.69 -2.89 2.55
CA ARG A 809 7.84 -3.09 3.45
C ARG A 809 8.68 -4.35 3.17
N TRP A 810 8.06 -5.53 3.06
CA TRP A 810 8.72 -6.80 2.75
C TRP A 810 9.53 -6.76 1.46
N PRO A 811 8.97 -6.38 0.29
CA PRO A 811 9.75 -6.31 -0.93
C PRO A 811 10.79 -5.20 -0.90
N ALA A 812 10.77 -4.27 0.06
CA ALA A 812 11.79 -3.23 0.24
C ALA A 812 12.97 -3.67 1.13
N SER A 813 12.92 -4.87 1.72
CA SER A 813 13.88 -5.35 2.71
C SER A 813 14.71 -6.52 2.21
N VAL A 814 15.95 -6.67 2.70
CA VAL A 814 16.73 -7.91 2.55
C VAL A 814 15.99 -9.04 3.27
N ARG A 815 15.91 -10.22 2.65
CA ARG A 815 15.21 -11.36 3.23
C ARG A 815 15.81 -12.69 2.79
N ASN A 816 15.59 -13.73 3.61
CA ASN A 816 15.71 -15.10 3.14
C ASN A 816 14.51 -15.49 2.26
N CYS A 817 14.76 -16.30 1.24
CA CYS A 817 13.75 -16.88 0.34
C CYS A 817 14.10 -18.35 0.03
N ALA A 818 13.19 -19.08 -0.61
CA ALA A 818 13.45 -20.49 -0.95
C ALA A 818 14.43 -20.62 -2.13
N ALA A 819 14.29 -19.77 -3.13
CA ALA A 819 15.18 -19.71 -4.30
C ALA A 819 15.18 -18.32 -4.95
N VAL A 820 16.14 -18.08 -5.83
CA VAL A 820 16.27 -16.87 -6.66
C VAL A 820 16.58 -17.24 -8.12
N SER A 821 16.28 -16.37 -9.07
CA SER A 821 16.54 -16.60 -10.50
C SER A 821 18.03 -16.53 -10.85
N ALA A 822 18.50 -17.39 -11.75
CA ALA A 822 19.83 -17.30 -12.37
C ALA A 822 20.00 -16.14 -13.36
N ASP A 823 18.98 -15.31 -13.58
CA ASP A 823 19.09 -14.08 -14.37
C ASP A 823 19.98 -13.04 -13.69
N CYS A 824 20.02 -13.04 -12.35
CA CYS A 824 21.07 -12.40 -11.58
C CYS A 824 21.25 -13.08 -10.22
N MET A 825 22.23 -14.01 -10.14
CA MET A 825 22.50 -14.84 -8.97
C MET A 825 23.98 -14.84 -8.62
N LEU A 826 24.32 -14.40 -7.41
CA LEU A 826 25.65 -14.53 -6.83
C LEU A 826 25.73 -15.81 -6.00
N LEU A 827 26.78 -16.61 -6.18
CA LEU A 827 27.05 -17.80 -5.40
C LEU A 827 28.54 -17.97 -5.14
N ARG A 828 28.87 -18.59 -3.99
CA ARG A 828 30.26 -18.92 -3.64
C ARG A 828 30.78 -20.01 -4.58
N ARG A 829 32.04 -19.89 -5.03
CA ARG A 829 32.68 -20.94 -5.83
C ARG A 829 32.68 -22.30 -5.11
N ASP A 830 33.04 -22.32 -3.83
CA ASP A 830 33.08 -23.58 -3.07
C ASP A 830 31.71 -24.30 -3.03
N LEU A 831 30.60 -23.54 -2.98
CA LEU A 831 29.25 -24.08 -3.03
C LEU A 831 28.95 -24.65 -4.42
N PHE A 832 29.26 -23.90 -5.48
CA PHE A 832 29.11 -24.37 -6.86
C PHE A 832 29.87 -25.68 -7.10
N ASP A 833 31.13 -25.74 -6.66
CA ASP A 833 31.97 -26.93 -6.79
C ASP A 833 31.43 -28.10 -5.96
N HIS A 834 30.93 -27.82 -4.75
CA HIS A 834 30.27 -28.83 -3.89
C HIS A 834 29.01 -29.43 -4.55
N CYS A 835 28.24 -28.61 -5.28
CA CYS A 835 27.10 -29.06 -6.05
C CYS A 835 27.48 -29.83 -7.33
N GLY A 836 28.77 -29.87 -7.70
CA GLY A 836 29.23 -30.44 -8.97
C GLY A 836 28.85 -29.60 -10.19
N GLY A 837 28.71 -28.29 -10.01
CA GLY A 837 28.22 -27.35 -11.04
C GLY A 837 26.69 -27.32 -11.16
N LEU A 838 26.20 -26.60 -12.17
CA LEU A 838 24.77 -26.53 -12.48
C LEU A 838 24.30 -27.83 -13.09
N GLN A 839 23.20 -28.35 -12.60
CA GLN A 839 22.60 -29.58 -13.10
C GLN A 839 21.88 -29.33 -14.43
N ALA A 840 21.89 -30.30 -15.34
CA ALA A 840 21.21 -30.26 -16.64
C ALA A 840 19.68 -30.37 -16.48
N LEU A 841 19.08 -29.36 -15.84
CA LEU A 841 17.66 -29.23 -15.54
C LEU A 841 17.17 -27.85 -15.98
N PRO A 842 15.93 -27.70 -16.47
CA PRO A 842 15.36 -26.38 -16.76
C PRO A 842 15.29 -25.46 -15.52
N THR A 843 15.26 -26.04 -14.32
CA THR A 843 15.17 -25.37 -13.01
C THR A 843 16.49 -25.41 -12.24
N PHE A 844 17.63 -25.38 -12.94
CA PHE A 844 18.97 -25.50 -12.34
C PHE A 844 19.26 -24.43 -11.27
N ASP A 845 18.66 -23.25 -11.40
CA ASP A 845 18.74 -22.13 -10.48
C ASP A 845 18.00 -22.40 -9.16
N LEU A 846 16.81 -23.01 -9.24
CA LEU A 846 16.11 -23.50 -8.05
C LEU A 846 16.84 -24.69 -7.42
N ASP A 847 17.38 -25.61 -8.22
CA ASP A 847 18.10 -26.78 -7.73
C ASP A 847 19.34 -26.42 -6.92
N VAL A 848 20.14 -25.44 -7.38
CA VAL A 848 21.32 -24.97 -6.63
C VAL A 848 20.94 -24.24 -5.35
N CYS A 849 19.84 -23.47 -5.36
CA CYS A 849 19.30 -22.85 -4.14
C CYS A 849 18.88 -23.89 -3.09
N LEU A 850 18.17 -24.93 -3.53
CA LEU A 850 17.73 -26.03 -2.67
C LEU A 850 18.89 -26.89 -2.16
N ALA A 851 19.91 -27.11 -2.99
CA ALA A 851 21.15 -27.75 -2.57
C ALA A 851 21.89 -26.93 -1.51
N ALA A 852 21.94 -25.59 -1.66
CA ALA A 852 22.52 -24.69 -0.66
C ALA A 852 21.76 -24.79 0.67
N ALA A 853 20.42 -24.75 0.62
CA ALA A 853 19.58 -24.92 1.80
C ALA A 853 19.78 -26.28 2.48
N ALA A 854 19.90 -27.37 1.71
CA ALA A 854 20.19 -28.70 2.23
C ALA A 854 21.58 -28.80 2.89
N ALA A 855 22.54 -27.98 2.47
CA ALA A 855 23.85 -27.83 3.11
C ALA A 855 23.84 -26.91 4.34
N GLY A 856 22.66 -26.38 4.74
CA GLY A 856 22.51 -25.49 5.88
C GLY A 856 22.88 -24.02 5.59
N LEU A 857 23.01 -23.65 4.32
CA LEU A 857 23.26 -22.27 3.89
C LEU A 857 21.96 -21.55 3.57
N LEU A 858 21.96 -20.23 3.76
CA LEU A 858 20.83 -19.36 3.43
C LEU A 858 20.87 -18.92 1.97
N VAL A 859 19.69 -18.79 1.39
CA VAL A 859 19.46 -18.09 0.12
C VAL A 859 18.86 -16.72 0.45
N ALA A 860 19.64 -15.68 0.21
CA ALA A 860 19.23 -14.31 0.47
C ALA A 860 18.77 -13.62 -0.82
N TRP A 861 17.88 -12.66 -0.68
CA TRP A 861 17.49 -11.75 -1.74
C TRP A 861 17.69 -10.31 -1.26
N THR A 862 18.27 -9.46 -2.12
CA THR A 862 18.55 -8.07 -1.77
C THR A 862 17.86 -7.09 -2.73
N PRO A 863 17.12 -6.09 -2.18
CA PRO A 863 16.51 -5.02 -2.97
C PRO A 863 17.52 -3.96 -3.45
N VAL A 864 18.76 -4.02 -2.95
CA VAL A 864 19.83 -3.05 -3.22
C VAL A 864 20.40 -3.23 -4.62
N ALA A 865 20.57 -4.48 -5.06
CA ALA A 865 21.00 -4.81 -6.41
C ALA A 865 19.79 -4.84 -7.35
N GLN A 866 19.79 -3.98 -8.37
CA GLN A 866 18.68 -3.78 -9.28
C GLN A 866 19.11 -3.91 -10.74
N LEU A 867 18.37 -4.71 -11.50
CA LEU A 867 18.57 -4.91 -12.93
C LEU A 867 17.23 -4.85 -13.67
N PHE A 868 17.27 -4.43 -14.93
CA PHE A 868 16.14 -4.60 -15.84
C PHE A 868 16.11 -6.02 -16.39
N ASP A 869 14.91 -6.58 -16.50
CA ASP A 869 14.64 -7.86 -17.13
C ASP A 869 13.37 -7.73 -18.01
N ASP A 870 13.57 -7.83 -19.32
CA ASP A 870 12.52 -7.71 -20.34
C ASP A 870 11.97 -9.08 -20.79
N ALA A 871 12.36 -10.17 -20.14
CA ALA A 871 11.98 -11.54 -20.49
C ALA A 871 11.72 -12.42 -19.26
N PRO A 872 10.72 -12.08 -18.41
CA PRO A 872 10.39 -12.88 -17.24
C PRO A 872 10.18 -14.35 -17.60
N GLN A 873 10.95 -15.25 -16.97
CA GLN A 873 10.76 -16.68 -17.13
C GLN A 873 9.51 -17.14 -16.38
N VAL A 874 8.60 -17.80 -17.10
CA VAL A 874 7.52 -18.58 -16.50
C VAL A 874 8.01 -20.00 -16.36
N ALA A 875 8.01 -20.52 -15.14
CA ALA A 875 8.44 -21.88 -14.90
C ALA A 875 7.46 -22.88 -15.55
N ASP A 876 8.01 -23.83 -16.32
CA ASP A 876 7.24 -24.91 -16.92
C ASP A 876 6.73 -25.88 -15.83
N GLN A 877 5.48 -26.32 -15.97
CA GLN A 877 4.82 -27.19 -15.01
C GLN A 877 5.55 -28.53 -14.86
N ALA A 878 6.00 -29.12 -15.98
CA ALA A 878 6.74 -30.38 -15.96
C ALA A 878 8.10 -30.24 -15.25
N ALA A 879 8.74 -29.06 -15.38
CA ALA A 879 9.98 -28.77 -14.68
C ALA A 879 9.77 -28.60 -13.16
N CYS A 880 8.64 -28.01 -12.75
CA CYS A 880 8.26 -27.90 -11.34
C CYS A 880 7.99 -29.28 -10.71
N GLU A 881 7.30 -30.17 -11.43
CA GLU A 881 7.03 -31.55 -11.01
C GLU A 881 8.34 -32.35 -10.83
N ALA A 882 9.27 -32.22 -11.77
CA ALA A 882 10.58 -32.86 -11.68
C ALA A 882 11.38 -32.33 -10.48
N LEU A 883 11.33 -31.02 -10.22
CA LEU A 883 11.99 -30.40 -9.07
C LEU A 883 11.38 -30.87 -7.75
N GLN A 884 10.04 -30.93 -7.65
CA GLN A 884 9.34 -31.44 -6.47
C GLN A 884 9.67 -32.91 -6.19
N ALA A 885 9.73 -33.75 -7.23
CA ALA A 885 10.10 -35.15 -7.08
C ALA A 885 11.51 -35.31 -6.50
N ARG A 886 12.43 -34.39 -6.84
CA ARG A 886 13.78 -34.35 -6.30
C ARG A 886 13.86 -33.76 -4.89
N TRP A 887 13.05 -32.75 -4.60
CA TRP A 887 13.05 -32.01 -3.34
C TRP A 887 11.66 -31.96 -2.67
N PRO A 888 11.10 -33.12 -2.26
CA PRO A 888 9.71 -33.18 -1.83
C PRO A 888 9.42 -32.37 -0.56
N SER A 889 10.40 -32.24 0.35
CA SER A 889 10.25 -31.47 1.58
C SER A 889 10.27 -29.95 1.37
N ALA A 890 10.74 -29.46 0.22
CA ALA A 890 10.84 -28.03 -0.07
C ALA A 890 9.49 -27.43 -0.48
N PHE A 891 8.59 -28.21 -1.08
CA PHE A 891 7.25 -27.79 -1.54
C PHE A 891 6.21 -27.95 -0.44
N SER A 892 6.37 -27.18 0.64
CA SER A 892 5.49 -27.21 1.81
C SER A 892 4.79 -25.88 2.09
N GLY A 893 5.16 -24.80 1.38
CA GLY A 893 4.62 -23.47 1.60
C GLY A 893 3.12 -23.38 1.31
N GLN A 894 2.43 -22.54 2.06
CA GLN A 894 1.05 -22.17 1.75
C GLN A 894 1.04 -20.72 1.29
N TRP A 895 0.33 -20.44 0.20
CA TRP A 895 0.19 -19.07 -0.25
C TRP A 895 -0.88 -18.38 0.61
N ALA A 896 -0.43 -17.63 1.61
CA ALA A 896 -1.26 -16.58 2.20
C ALA A 896 -1.34 -15.46 1.16
N SER A 897 -2.53 -15.14 0.65
CA SER A 897 -2.67 -14.10 -0.37
C SER A 897 -2.01 -12.81 0.12
N ASP A 898 -1.22 -12.16 -0.74
CA ASP A 898 -0.58 -10.85 -0.46
C ASP A 898 -1.61 -9.76 -0.08
N ALA A 899 -2.91 -10.01 -0.24
CA ALA A 899 -4.00 -9.09 0.08
C ALA A 899 -4.10 -8.68 1.56
N LEU A 900 -3.61 -9.51 2.49
CA LEU A 900 -3.66 -9.22 3.94
C LEU A 900 -2.35 -8.65 4.51
N SER A 901 -1.27 -8.70 3.73
CA SER A 901 -0.01 -8.02 4.06
C SER A 901 -0.21 -6.49 3.91
N PRO A 902 0.68 -5.63 4.43
CA PRO A 902 0.61 -4.16 4.28
C PRO A 902 0.60 -3.63 2.82
N SER A 903 0.40 -4.49 1.82
CA SER A 903 0.25 -4.17 0.41
C SER A 903 -1.21 -3.90 0.05
N ARG A 904 -1.45 -2.68 -0.47
CA ARG A 904 -2.69 -2.12 -1.06
C ARG A 904 -3.54 -1.20 -0.18
N ALA A 905 -2.90 -0.42 0.69
CA ALA A 905 -3.49 0.83 1.20
C ALA A 905 -3.29 1.99 0.20
#